data_AF-A0A933YSP5-F1
#
_entry.id   AF-A0A933YSP5-F1
#
_cell.length_a   1.000
_cell.length_b   1.000
_cell.length_c   1.000
_cell.angle_alpha   90.00
_cell.angle_beta   90.00
_cell.angle_gamma   90.00
#
_symmetry.space_group_name_H-M   'P 1'
#
loop_
_entity.id
_entity.type
_entity.pdbx_description
1 polymer ?
#
loop_
_entity_poly.entity_id
_entity_poly.type
_entity_poly.pdbx_seq_one_letter_code
_entity_poly.pdbx_strand_id
1 'polypeptide(L)'
;MSRKIKIGIDVGGTFTHAVAVDAESLTLVGKAMVPTTHTAAEGVAAGVVQSMHKLLAECRIGADEVVLIAHSTTQATNALLEGDVATVGIIGMGKGAEGAVAKRQTNIDHLELAPGKLLKTHHLFIDTKSPLSEEAIKHAMTELQNRGAEVFVASEAFGIDNILNERKVIEVIRDAGHLATSASEISQLYGLKVRTRTAVINASMMPKMLETANMTEKAVRESGITVPLMIMRSDGGIMDINEMRRRPILTMLSGPAAGVAAALMYAKVSDGVFLEVGGTSTDISVIKNGRPTIRSGEVGGHRLYVRTLDVRTVGIGGGSMPRFKGHRITDVGPRSAHIAGLRYPSFAGAAELENPRLHSVQPKKDDPYDYLAIAVRDDSQPTFTFTTTEAANALGLIKKYGTADAATLNKIATWLVAQFNMTVQKFSERMLEIASHKIIDVVKNFVAEYKLDEKQLTLVGGGGGAEAIVPFTASKMNMGFFIAEDAEVISAIGVALGMIQDTIERSMMNPSEADILNIRSEAMQSVLRMGAAADSIDVRIEVDTKRQRVIATASGSPELRQRAAKIVALPSDQLTSIAARSCGAVDGETRCVGETEFLKVYQAERVERRLFGVLKSTRRPLRVIDREGVIRLKLADAFVHSSPVLNLPSGLARLIDEFTMYGDAGGLQPDVFIIVSGRIIDLSGLAGKEQVLALLRTELQNYSGSENAIALVSKKE
;
A
#
# COMPACT_ATOMS: atom_id res chain seq x y z
N MET A 1 -4.30 0.34 -34.89
CA MET A 1 -4.44 -0.59 -33.75
C MET A 1 -5.49 -0.02 -32.82
N SER A 2 -6.37 -0.84 -32.24
CA SER A 2 -7.29 -0.40 -31.19
C SER A 2 -6.48 0.07 -29.97
N ARG A 3 -6.98 1.07 -29.23
CA ARG A 3 -6.33 1.51 -28.00
C ARG A 3 -6.42 0.38 -26.98
N LYS A 4 -5.43 0.28 -26.10
CA LYS A 4 -5.44 -0.69 -24.99
C LYS A 4 -5.66 0.07 -23.69
N ILE A 5 -6.79 -0.19 -23.04
CA ILE A 5 -7.25 0.57 -21.88
C ILE A 5 -7.24 -0.30 -20.62
N LYS A 6 -6.70 0.27 -19.54
CA LYS A 6 -6.80 -0.26 -18.18
C LYS A 6 -7.85 0.51 -17.42
N ILE A 7 -8.78 -0.21 -16.80
CA ILE A 7 -9.82 0.37 -15.95
C ILE A 7 -9.48 0.10 -14.49
N GLY A 8 -9.40 1.16 -13.70
CA GLY A 8 -9.26 1.08 -12.26
C GLY A 8 -10.47 1.66 -11.57
N ILE A 9 -11.01 0.93 -10.59
CA ILE A 9 -12.20 1.36 -9.83
C ILE A 9 -11.86 1.34 -8.34
N ASP A 10 -11.99 2.49 -7.68
CA ASP A 10 -11.80 2.61 -6.24
C ASP A 10 -13.12 2.89 -5.54
N VAL A 11 -13.54 1.93 -4.70
CA VAL A 11 -14.78 2.02 -3.92
C VAL A 11 -14.47 2.65 -2.56
N GLY A 12 -14.58 3.98 -2.52
CA GLY A 12 -14.45 4.77 -1.30
C GLY A 12 -15.71 4.79 -0.44
N GLY A 13 -15.61 5.41 0.74
CA GLY A 13 -16.74 5.53 1.68
C GLY A 13 -17.88 6.44 1.19
N THR A 14 -17.57 7.47 0.40
CA THR A 14 -18.58 8.44 -0.09
C THR A 14 -18.83 8.32 -1.59
N PHE A 15 -17.75 8.19 -2.37
CA PHE A 15 -17.80 8.10 -3.82
C PHE A 15 -17.03 6.87 -4.31
N THR A 16 -17.50 6.33 -5.42
CA THR A 16 -16.79 5.33 -6.21
C THR A 16 -16.20 6.03 -7.44
N HIS A 17 -14.89 5.95 -7.57
CA HIS A 17 -14.14 6.55 -8.68
C HIS A 17 -13.76 5.47 -9.69
N ALA A 18 -14.00 5.73 -10.97
CA ALA A 18 -13.52 4.89 -12.06
C ALA A 18 -12.62 5.72 -12.98
N VAL A 19 -11.51 5.13 -13.41
CA VAL A 19 -10.56 5.78 -14.33
C VAL A 19 -10.22 4.85 -15.48
N ALA A 20 -9.97 5.43 -16.65
CA ALA A 20 -9.40 4.76 -17.80
C ALA A 20 -7.98 5.27 -18.01
N VAL A 21 -7.01 4.37 -18.10
CA VAL A 21 -5.59 4.67 -18.34
C VAL A 21 -5.16 3.96 -19.61
N ASP A 22 -4.41 4.65 -20.47
CA ASP A 22 -3.82 4.03 -21.66
C ASP A 22 -2.67 3.08 -21.23
N ALA A 23 -2.70 1.84 -21.72
CA ALA A 23 -1.77 0.80 -21.30
C ALA A 23 -0.32 1.04 -21.79
N GLU A 24 -0.13 1.85 -22.84
CA GLU A 24 1.18 2.15 -23.42
C GLU A 24 1.79 3.42 -22.80
N SER A 25 1.06 4.54 -22.81
CA SER A 25 1.56 5.82 -22.28
C SER A 25 1.44 5.95 -20.76
N LEU A 26 0.62 5.11 -20.12
CA LEU A 26 0.25 5.18 -18.70
C LEU A 26 -0.41 6.51 -18.31
N THR A 27 -0.97 7.24 -19.27
CA THR A 27 -1.67 8.51 -19.04
C THR A 27 -3.16 8.31 -18.83
N LEU A 28 -3.78 9.17 -18.03
CA LEU A 28 -5.21 9.18 -17.81
C LEU A 28 -5.96 9.55 -19.12
N VAL A 29 -6.87 8.67 -19.54
CA VAL A 29 -7.77 8.88 -20.70
C VAL A 29 -9.08 9.51 -20.26
N GLY A 30 -9.57 9.15 -19.08
CA GLY A 30 -10.77 9.74 -18.52
C GLY A 30 -11.09 9.21 -17.13
N LYS A 31 -12.07 9.84 -16.50
CA LYS A 31 -12.52 9.53 -15.14
C LYS A 31 -14.02 9.71 -15.02
N ALA A 32 -14.63 8.88 -14.18
CA ALA A 32 -16.02 8.96 -13.80
C ALA A 32 -16.14 8.82 -12.28
N MET A 33 -17.21 9.41 -11.74
CA MET A 33 -17.52 9.36 -10.31
C MET A 33 -19.02 9.18 -10.12
N VAL A 34 -19.37 8.34 -9.16
CA VAL A 34 -20.75 8.10 -8.68
C VAL A 34 -20.76 7.99 -7.14
N PRO A 35 -21.90 8.26 -6.47
CA PRO A 35 -22.04 7.97 -5.05
C PRO A 35 -21.85 6.48 -4.74
N THR A 36 -21.22 6.14 -3.61
CA THR A 36 -21.07 4.74 -3.19
C THR A 36 -22.40 4.17 -2.71
N THR A 37 -22.75 2.98 -3.18
CA THR A 37 -24.08 2.36 -3.02
C THR A 37 -24.16 1.41 -1.80
N HIS A 38 -23.72 1.84 -0.61
CA HIS A 38 -23.68 0.99 0.60
C HIS A 38 -25.02 0.33 0.96
N THR A 39 -26.13 0.98 0.62
CA THR A 39 -27.50 0.55 0.99
C THR A 39 -28.29 -0.03 -0.19
N ALA A 40 -27.68 -0.19 -1.37
CA ALA A 40 -28.33 -0.85 -2.49
C ALA A 40 -28.51 -2.36 -2.20
N ALA A 41 -29.47 -3.00 -2.85
CA ALA A 41 -29.69 -4.44 -2.71
C ALA A 41 -28.46 -5.25 -3.16
N GLU A 42 -27.77 -4.75 -4.18
CA GLU A 42 -26.52 -5.30 -4.73
C GLU A 42 -25.27 -4.73 -4.01
N GLY A 43 -25.46 -3.96 -2.93
CA GLY A 43 -24.40 -3.30 -2.19
C GLY A 43 -23.52 -2.40 -3.06
N VAL A 44 -22.22 -2.37 -2.76
CA VAL A 44 -21.26 -1.52 -3.48
C VAL A 44 -21.03 -1.93 -4.94
N ALA A 45 -21.41 -3.15 -5.33
CA ALA A 45 -21.25 -3.63 -6.70
C ALA A 45 -22.04 -2.77 -7.70
N ALA A 46 -23.22 -2.26 -7.32
CA ALA A 46 -24.00 -1.35 -8.16
C ALA A 46 -23.22 -0.08 -8.54
N GLY A 47 -22.54 0.56 -7.58
CA GLY A 47 -21.70 1.74 -7.82
C GLY A 47 -20.49 1.45 -8.70
N VAL A 48 -19.87 0.28 -8.54
CA VAL A 48 -18.78 -0.18 -9.42
C VAL A 48 -19.25 -0.27 -10.87
N VAL A 49 -20.41 -0.88 -11.10
CA VAL A 49 -20.99 -1.07 -12.44
C VAL A 49 -21.41 0.26 -13.06
N GLN A 50 -22.10 1.10 -12.28
CA GLN A 50 -22.55 2.41 -12.73
C GLN A 50 -21.37 3.31 -13.12
N SER A 51 -20.31 3.36 -12.30
CA SER A 51 -19.11 4.15 -12.59
C SER A 51 -18.37 3.65 -13.82
N MET A 52 -18.27 2.32 -14.00
CA MET A 52 -17.68 1.72 -15.20
C MET A 52 -18.48 2.06 -16.46
N HIS A 53 -19.80 1.84 -16.49
CA HIS A 53 -20.62 2.17 -17.67
C HIS A 53 -20.56 3.65 -18.02
N LYS A 54 -20.61 4.52 -16.99
CA LYS A 54 -20.46 5.97 -17.16
C LYS A 54 -19.11 6.30 -17.80
N LEU A 55 -18.01 5.73 -17.30
CA LEU A 55 -16.67 5.91 -17.84
C LEU A 55 -16.57 5.48 -19.31
N LEU A 56 -17.04 4.26 -19.62
CA LEU A 56 -17.00 3.71 -20.99
C LEU A 56 -17.79 4.58 -21.97
N ALA A 57 -18.98 5.05 -21.56
CA ALA A 57 -19.83 5.91 -22.38
C ALA A 57 -19.23 7.31 -22.60
N GLU A 58 -18.79 7.98 -21.53
CA GLU A 58 -18.24 9.35 -21.59
C GLU A 58 -16.93 9.38 -22.39
N CYS A 59 -16.09 8.35 -22.27
CA CYS A 59 -14.79 8.26 -22.95
C CYS A 59 -14.86 7.58 -24.32
N ARG A 60 -16.02 7.05 -24.73
CA ARG A 60 -16.23 6.29 -25.96
C ARG A 60 -15.22 5.14 -26.09
N ILE A 61 -15.17 4.30 -25.06
CA ILE A 61 -14.27 3.13 -24.98
C ILE A 61 -15.08 1.88 -25.33
N GLY A 62 -14.64 1.13 -26.34
CA GLY A 62 -15.19 -0.18 -26.68
C GLY A 62 -14.80 -1.25 -25.65
N ALA A 63 -15.65 -2.25 -25.44
CA ALA A 63 -15.34 -3.35 -24.52
C ALA A 63 -14.10 -4.16 -24.96
N ASP A 64 -13.83 -4.22 -26.26
CA ASP A 64 -12.66 -4.85 -26.88
C ASP A 64 -11.36 -4.05 -26.73
N GLU A 65 -11.44 -2.77 -26.36
CA GLU A 65 -10.28 -1.94 -26.01
C GLU A 65 -9.78 -2.21 -24.58
N VAL A 66 -10.60 -2.82 -23.72
CA VAL A 66 -10.26 -3.04 -22.30
C VAL A 66 -9.35 -4.26 -22.16
N VAL A 67 -8.11 -4.04 -21.70
CA VAL A 67 -7.09 -5.08 -21.48
C VAL A 67 -6.92 -5.47 -20.02
N LEU A 68 -7.37 -4.61 -19.10
CA LEU A 68 -7.35 -4.86 -17.66
C LEU A 68 -8.53 -4.16 -17.00
N ILE A 69 -9.16 -4.84 -16.05
CA ILE A 69 -10.06 -4.21 -15.09
C ILE A 69 -9.70 -4.65 -13.68
N ALA A 70 -9.47 -3.68 -12.81
CA ALA A 70 -9.12 -3.91 -11.43
C ALA A 70 -10.01 -3.07 -10.51
N HIS A 71 -10.27 -3.56 -9.30
CA HIS A 71 -10.95 -2.78 -8.27
C HIS A 71 -10.25 -2.84 -6.90
N SER A 72 -10.31 -1.75 -6.14
CA SER A 72 -10.05 -1.70 -4.69
C SER A 72 -11.35 -1.50 -3.93
N THR A 73 -11.38 -1.98 -2.69
CA THR A 73 -12.58 -1.87 -1.84
C THR A 73 -12.23 -1.74 -0.37
N THR A 74 -12.96 -0.85 0.30
CA THR A 74 -12.87 -0.66 1.76
C THR A 74 -13.73 -1.65 2.54
N GLN A 75 -14.51 -2.50 1.86
CA GLN A 75 -15.46 -3.43 2.50
C GLN A 75 -14.79 -4.37 3.50
N ALA A 76 -13.59 -4.89 3.18
CA ALA A 76 -12.80 -5.73 4.07
C ALA A 76 -12.47 -5.05 5.40
N THR A 77 -11.92 -3.84 5.32
CA THR A 77 -11.56 -3.05 6.51
C THR A 77 -12.80 -2.63 7.30
N ASN A 78 -13.87 -2.22 6.62
CA ASN A 78 -15.11 -1.81 7.28
C ASN A 78 -15.80 -2.98 7.99
N ALA A 79 -15.87 -4.16 7.37
CA ALA A 79 -16.41 -5.37 7.98
C ALA A 79 -15.71 -5.67 9.32
N LEU A 80 -14.38 -5.59 9.35
CA LEU A 80 -13.60 -5.78 10.57
C LEU A 80 -13.87 -4.67 11.62
N LEU A 81 -13.93 -3.41 11.20
CA LEU A 81 -14.16 -2.27 12.10
C LEU A 81 -15.59 -2.22 12.67
N GLU A 82 -16.57 -2.67 11.91
CA GLU A 82 -17.99 -2.65 12.30
C GLU A 82 -18.41 -3.93 13.03
N GLY A 83 -17.61 -4.99 12.91
CA GLY A 83 -17.92 -6.33 13.38
C GLY A 83 -18.91 -7.08 12.49
N ASP A 84 -19.09 -6.64 11.24
CA ASP A 84 -19.91 -7.32 10.21
C ASP A 84 -19.10 -8.47 9.58
N VAL A 85 -18.82 -9.47 10.41
CA VAL A 85 -18.03 -10.66 10.04
C VAL A 85 -18.74 -11.92 10.49
N ALA A 86 -18.51 -13.01 9.76
CA ALA A 86 -19.12 -14.29 10.06
C ALA A 86 -18.54 -14.94 11.32
N THR A 87 -19.40 -15.64 12.06
CA THR A 87 -19.01 -16.47 13.20
C THR A 87 -18.20 -17.68 12.73
N VAL A 88 -17.03 -17.91 13.33
CA VAL A 88 -16.07 -18.92 12.84
C VAL A 88 -16.09 -20.19 13.67
N GLY A 89 -16.28 -21.34 13.02
CA GLY A 89 -16.06 -22.67 13.58
C GLY A 89 -14.64 -23.15 13.34
N ILE A 90 -13.90 -23.48 14.39
CA ILE A 90 -12.51 -23.93 14.33
C ILE A 90 -12.44 -25.43 14.62
N ILE A 91 -11.96 -26.20 13.65
CA ILE A 91 -11.59 -27.61 13.80
C ILE A 91 -10.09 -27.66 14.03
N GLY A 92 -9.73 -27.70 15.31
CA GLY A 92 -8.35 -27.91 15.75
C GLY A 92 -7.98 -29.39 15.67
N MET A 93 -6.76 -29.69 15.26
CA MET A 93 -6.28 -31.06 15.11
C MET A 93 -4.89 -31.23 15.72
N GLY A 94 -4.59 -32.45 16.15
CA GLY A 94 -3.26 -32.84 16.60
C GLY A 94 -3.25 -34.24 17.19
N LYS A 95 -2.04 -34.78 17.41
CA LYS A 95 -1.83 -36.16 17.88
C LYS A 95 -0.82 -36.22 19.03
N GLY A 96 -0.79 -37.37 19.70
CA GLY A 96 0.24 -37.67 20.71
C GLY A 96 0.20 -36.75 21.94
N ALA A 97 1.35 -36.61 22.60
CA ALA A 97 1.52 -35.80 23.82
C ALA A 97 1.31 -34.29 23.56
N GLU A 98 1.53 -33.85 22.33
CA GLU A 98 1.38 -32.45 21.91
C GLU A 98 -0.08 -32.07 21.63
N GLY A 99 -1.00 -33.05 21.54
CA GLY A 99 -2.41 -32.82 21.28
C GLY A 99 -3.09 -31.88 22.27
N ALA A 100 -2.69 -31.90 23.56
CA ALA A 100 -3.21 -30.96 24.55
C ALA A 100 -2.78 -29.51 24.28
N VAL A 101 -1.53 -29.32 23.83
CA VAL A 101 -1.01 -28.01 23.43
C VAL A 101 -1.69 -27.54 22.16
N ALA A 102 -1.86 -28.43 21.18
CA ALA A 102 -2.57 -28.16 19.94
C ALA A 102 -4.02 -27.73 20.21
N LYS A 103 -4.74 -28.46 21.08
CA LYS A 103 -6.11 -28.13 21.51
C LYS A 103 -6.19 -26.74 22.10
N ARG A 104 -5.25 -26.37 22.99
CA ARG A 104 -5.21 -25.03 23.60
C ARG A 104 -4.85 -23.93 22.61
N GLN A 105 -3.90 -24.17 21.70
CA GLN A 105 -3.42 -23.14 20.76
C GLN A 105 -4.35 -22.93 19.56
N THR A 106 -5.14 -23.94 19.19
CA THR A 106 -6.18 -23.84 18.15
C THR A 106 -7.51 -23.31 18.71
N ASN A 107 -7.73 -23.40 20.02
CA ASN A 107 -8.86 -22.75 20.67
C ASN A 107 -8.61 -21.24 20.74
N ILE A 108 -9.04 -20.52 19.70
CA ILE A 108 -8.96 -19.06 19.63
C ILE A 108 -10.24 -18.50 20.26
N ASP A 109 -10.07 -17.80 21.38
CA ASP A 109 -11.17 -17.07 22.03
C ASP A 109 -11.77 -16.01 21.09
N HIS A 110 -12.91 -15.45 21.47
CA HIS A 110 -13.49 -14.32 20.74
C HIS A 110 -12.46 -13.20 20.57
N LEU A 111 -12.32 -12.70 19.35
CA LEU A 111 -11.31 -11.71 19.01
C LEU A 111 -11.95 -10.33 19.00
N GLU A 112 -11.36 -9.37 19.70
CA GLU A 112 -11.72 -7.98 19.50
C GLU A 112 -11.13 -7.52 18.17
N LEU A 113 -11.97 -6.99 17.28
CA LEU A 113 -11.57 -6.50 15.97
C LEU A 113 -11.35 -4.98 15.99
N ALA A 114 -12.22 -4.30 16.73
CA ALA A 114 -12.23 -2.87 17.00
C ALA A 114 -12.89 -2.64 18.36
N PRO A 115 -12.77 -1.45 18.98
CA PRO A 115 -13.33 -1.18 20.30
C PRO A 115 -14.80 -1.60 20.43
N GLY A 116 -15.07 -2.62 21.25
CA GLY A 116 -16.42 -3.15 21.49
C GLY A 116 -17.00 -4.02 20.37
N LYS A 117 -16.21 -4.41 19.37
CA LYS A 117 -16.61 -5.28 18.24
C LYS A 117 -15.89 -6.61 18.33
N LEU A 118 -16.64 -7.68 18.56
CA LEU A 118 -16.10 -9.03 18.77
C LEU A 118 -16.43 -9.96 17.59
N LEU A 119 -15.40 -10.62 17.07
CA LEU A 119 -15.53 -11.79 16.21
C LEU A 119 -15.77 -13.02 17.09
N LYS A 120 -16.90 -13.69 16.88
CA LYS A 120 -17.27 -14.89 17.60
C LYS A 120 -16.60 -16.13 17.00
N THR A 121 -16.20 -17.03 17.88
CA THR A 121 -15.49 -18.26 17.54
C THR A 121 -16.06 -19.43 18.34
N HIS A 122 -16.13 -20.59 17.70
CA HIS A 122 -16.44 -21.86 18.35
C HIS A 122 -15.36 -22.87 18.00
N HIS A 123 -14.97 -23.71 18.95
CA HIS A 123 -13.86 -24.65 18.76
C HIS A 123 -14.29 -26.08 19.05
N LEU A 124 -13.82 -27.00 18.20
CA LEU A 124 -13.79 -28.43 18.44
C LEU A 124 -12.40 -28.97 18.12
N PHE A 125 -12.02 -30.04 18.82
CA PHE A 125 -10.72 -30.66 18.65
C PHE A 125 -10.87 -32.12 18.25
N ILE A 126 -10.17 -32.53 17.20
CA ILE A 126 -10.11 -33.92 16.73
C ILE A 126 -8.70 -34.47 17.03
N ASP A 127 -8.63 -35.58 17.77
CA ASP A 127 -7.37 -36.32 17.96
C ASP A 127 -7.04 -37.12 16.69
N THR A 128 -5.95 -36.76 16.03
CA THR A 128 -5.51 -37.36 14.76
C THR A 128 -4.54 -38.54 14.95
N LYS A 129 -4.52 -39.17 16.14
CA LYS A 129 -3.83 -40.48 16.34
C LYS A 129 -4.37 -41.57 15.43
N SER A 130 -5.68 -41.57 15.18
CA SER A 130 -6.31 -42.43 14.16
C SER A 130 -6.48 -41.65 12.85
N PRO A 131 -6.48 -42.32 11.69
CA PRO A 131 -6.77 -41.66 10.42
C PRO A 131 -8.08 -40.86 10.49
N LEU A 132 -8.04 -39.61 10.01
CA LEU A 132 -9.19 -38.71 10.03
C LEU A 132 -10.30 -39.25 9.11
N SER A 133 -11.47 -39.59 9.66
CA SER A 133 -12.62 -40.05 8.86
C SER A 133 -13.52 -38.89 8.44
N GLU A 134 -14.26 -39.06 7.34
CA GLU A 134 -15.21 -38.04 6.88
C GLU A 134 -16.35 -37.83 7.87
N GLU A 135 -16.81 -38.90 8.53
CA GLU A 135 -17.89 -38.85 9.51
C GLU A 135 -17.50 -37.99 10.71
N ALA A 136 -16.25 -38.10 11.18
CA ALA A 136 -15.75 -37.27 12.27
C ALA A 136 -15.72 -35.78 11.89
N ILE A 137 -15.32 -35.47 10.65
CA ILE A 137 -15.33 -34.10 10.12
C ILE A 137 -16.75 -33.57 10.03
N LYS A 138 -17.68 -34.33 9.43
CA LYS A 138 -19.10 -33.95 9.29
C LYS A 138 -19.76 -33.75 10.65
N HIS A 139 -19.44 -34.59 11.63
CA HIS A 139 -19.93 -34.44 13.00
C HIS A 139 -19.42 -33.15 13.65
N ALA A 140 -18.11 -32.89 13.58
CA ALA A 140 -17.53 -31.67 14.12
C ALA A 140 -18.10 -30.41 13.44
N MET A 141 -18.26 -30.43 12.11
CA MET A 141 -18.90 -29.36 11.35
C MET A 141 -20.33 -29.11 11.84
N THR A 142 -21.15 -30.16 11.94
CA THR A 142 -22.56 -30.06 12.37
C THR A 142 -22.67 -29.52 13.80
N GLU A 143 -21.80 -29.95 14.71
CA GLU A 143 -21.79 -29.45 16.08
C GLU A 143 -21.39 -27.96 16.14
N LEU A 144 -20.40 -27.53 15.36
CA LEU A 144 -20.04 -26.11 15.25
C LEU A 144 -21.17 -25.28 14.64
N GLN A 145 -21.90 -25.80 13.65
CA GLN A 145 -23.09 -25.15 13.08
C GLN A 145 -24.19 -24.96 14.12
N ASN A 146 -24.46 -25.99 14.91
CA ASN A 146 -25.44 -25.90 16.01
C ASN A 146 -25.06 -24.86 17.07
N ARG A 147 -23.77 -24.50 17.17
CA ARG A 147 -23.26 -23.41 18.02
C ARG A 147 -23.30 -22.04 17.33
N GLY A 148 -23.64 -21.97 16.05
CA GLY A 148 -23.77 -20.73 15.27
C GLY A 148 -22.61 -20.44 14.33
N ALA A 149 -21.72 -21.40 14.06
CA ALA A 149 -20.67 -21.21 13.05
C ALA A 149 -21.25 -21.09 11.64
N GLU A 150 -20.82 -20.06 10.91
CA GLU A 150 -21.22 -19.75 9.54
C GLU A 150 -20.12 -20.13 8.52
N VAL A 151 -18.87 -20.11 8.96
CA VAL A 151 -17.67 -20.44 8.17
C VAL A 151 -16.68 -21.25 9.01
N PHE A 152 -15.77 -21.99 8.35
CA PHE A 152 -14.91 -22.96 9.03
C PHE A 152 -13.41 -22.75 8.83
N VAL A 153 -12.64 -23.11 9.86
CA VAL A 153 -11.17 -23.14 9.83
C VAL A 153 -10.68 -24.52 10.23
N ALA A 154 -9.76 -25.07 9.44
CA ALA A 154 -8.99 -26.27 9.79
C ALA A 154 -7.57 -25.88 10.20
N SER A 155 -7.09 -26.34 11.36
CA SER A 155 -5.72 -26.07 11.81
C SER A 155 -5.15 -27.24 12.60
N GLU A 156 -4.10 -27.87 12.06
CA GLU A 156 -3.40 -28.98 12.72
C GLU A 156 -2.04 -28.53 13.28
N ALA A 157 -1.65 -29.05 14.45
CA ALA A 157 -0.27 -28.94 14.89
C ALA A 157 0.69 -29.54 13.84
N PHE A 158 1.76 -28.81 13.49
CA PHE A 158 2.68 -29.17 12.41
C PHE A 158 2.00 -29.33 11.04
N GLY A 159 0.83 -28.73 10.85
CA GLY A 159 0.10 -28.78 9.57
C GLY A 159 0.83 -28.12 8.40
N ILE A 160 1.92 -27.37 8.63
CA ILE A 160 2.79 -26.86 7.55
C ILE A 160 3.78 -27.92 7.05
N ASP A 161 4.10 -28.92 7.88
CA ASP A 161 4.98 -30.04 7.50
C ASP A 161 4.17 -31.11 6.74
N ASN A 162 2.89 -31.27 7.09
CA ASN A 162 1.93 -32.11 6.37
C ASN A 162 0.53 -31.48 6.33
N ILE A 163 0.17 -30.98 5.15
CA ILE A 163 -1.09 -30.26 4.89
C ILE A 163 -2.30 -31.17 4.62
N LEU A 164 -2.12 -32.50 4.57
CA LEU A 164 -3.13 -33.43 4.05
C LEU A 164 -4.42 -33.46 4.88
N ASN A 165 -4.31 -33.51 6.22
CA ASN A 165 -5.50 -33.52 7.08
C ASN A 165 -6.26 -32.19 7.00
N GLU A 166 -5.53 -31.07 7.04
CA GLU A 166 -6.15 -29.75 6.86
C GLU A 166 -6.90 -29.69 5.52
N ARG A 167 -6.28 -30.12 4.42
CA ARG A 167 -6.95 -30.18 3.10
C ARG A 167 -8.18 -31.09 3.11
N LYS A 168 -8.09 -32.28 3.69
CA LYS A 168 -9.22 -33.21 3.79
C LYS A 168 -10.41 -32.59 4.52
N VAL A 169 -10.17 -31.88 5.62
CA VAL A 169 -11.24 -31.16 6.34
C VAL A 169 -11.90 -30.12 5.42
N ILE A 170 -11.09 -29.33 4.71
CA ILE A 170 -11.60 -28.30 3.81
C ILE A 170 -12.41 -28.89 2.65
N GLU A 171 -11.95 -29.97 2.03
CA GLU A 171 -12.66 -30.67 0.96
C GLU A 171 -14.05 -31.13 1.44
N VAL A 172 -14.12 -31.86 2.56
CA VAL A 172 -15.39 -32.36 3.10
C VAL A 172 -16.38 -31.23 3.43
N ILE A 173 -15.89 -30.10 3.97
CA ILE A 173 -16.74 -28.96 4.33
C ILE A 173 -17.23 -28.22 3.08
N ARG A 174 -16.37 -28.05 2.07
CA ARG A 174 -16.73 -27.42 0.80
C ARG A 174 -17.72 -28.27 0.00
N ASP A 175 -17.56 -29.59 0.00
CA ASP A 175 -18.50 -30.53 -0.63
C ASP A 175 -19.89 -30.50 0.03
N ALA A 176 -19.95 -30.15 1.32
CA ALA A 176 -21.20 -29.90 2.04
C ALA A 176 -21.80 -28.50 1.77
N GLY A 177 -21.18 -27.68 0.92
CA GLY A 177 -21.69 -26.36 0.53
C GLY A 177 -21.29 -25.21 1.45
N HIS A 178 -20.27 -25.39 2.31
CA HIS A 178 -19.84 -24.36 3.26
C HIS A 178 -18.48 -23.75 2.92
N LEU A 179 -18.26 -22.52 3.38
CA LEU A 179 -17.00 -21.81 3.22
C LEU A 179 -15.99 -22.26 4.28
N ALA A 180 -14.78 -22.58 3.83
CA ALA A 180 -13.71 -23.03 4.72
C ALA A 180 -12.31 -22.65 4.21
N THR A 181 -11.41 -22.42 5.17
CA THR A 181 -9.99 -22.10 4.95
C THR A 181 -9.11 -22.97 5.85
N SER A 182 -8.01 -23.51 5.32
CA SER A 182 -6.98 -24.13 6.16
C SER A 182 -5.94 -23.12 6.63
N ALA A 183 -5.41 -23.34 7.83
CA ALA A 183 -4.39 -22.49 8.40
C ALA A 183 -3.07 -22.52 7.61
N SER A 184 -2.72 -23.67 7.02
CA SER A 184 -1.56 -23.84 6.15
C SER A 184 -1.71 -23.15 4.78
N GLU A 185 -2.92 -23.03 4.23
CA GLU A 185 -3.15 -22.30 2.96
C GLU A 185 -2.92 -20.80 3.12
N ILE A 186 -3.19 -20.25 4.31
CA ILE A 186 -2.99 -18.82 4.60
C ILE A 186 -1.53 -18.51 4.97
N SER A 187 -0.88 -19.38 5.75
CA SER A 187 0.50 -19.15 6.16
C SER A 187 1.27 -20.45 6.40
N GLN A 188 2.47 -20.51 5.82
CA GLN A 188 3.44 -21.61 5.96
C GLN A 188 4.49 -21.32 7.04
N LEU A 189 4.12 -20.53 8.06
CA LEU A 189 4.98 -20.17 9.18
C LEU A 189 4.64 -20.99 10.43
N TYR A 190 5.67 -21.35 11.20
CA TYR A 190 5.47 -21.89 12.54
C TYR A 190 4.82 -20.86 13.46
N GLY A 191 4.08 -21.35 14.47
CA GLY A 191 3.32 -20.54 15.42
C GLY A 191 1.82 -20.81 15.33
N LEU A 192 1.41 -22.01 15.78
CA LEU A 192 0.05 -22.55 15.61
C LEU A 192 -1.06 -21.57 16.04
N LYS A 193 -0.90 -20.87 17.17
CA LYS A 193 -1.90 -19.90 17.64
C LYS A 193 -2.05 -18.70 16.69
N VAL A 194 -0.94 -18.13 16.22
CA VAL A 194 -0.97 -16.97 15.31
C VAL A 194 -1.47 -17.38 13.93
N ARG A 195 -1.05 -18.56 13.45
CA ARG A 195 -1.51 -19.15 12.19
C ARG A 195 -3.02 -19.40 12.19
N THR A 196 -3.52 -20.04 13.25
CA THR A 196 -4.97 -20.30 13.42
C THR A 196 -5.75 -18.98 13.50
N ARG A 197 -5.27 -18.01 14.29
CA ARG A 197 -5.90 -16.68 14.37
C ARG A 197 -5.95 -15.96 13.02
N THR A 198 -4.88 -16.04 12.24
CA THR A 198 -4.83 -15.42 10.90
C THR A 198 -5.87 -16.08 9.98
N ALA A 199 -6.00 -17.41 10.03
CA ALA A 199 -7.02 -18.14 9.29
C ALA A 199 -8.45 -17.83 9.74
N VAL A 200 -8.67 -17.63 11.05
CA VAL A 200 -9.96 -17.20 11.62
C VAL A 200 -10.38 -15.84 11.07
N ILE A 201 -9.48 -14.86 11.06
CA ILE A 201 -9.78 -13.53 10.50
C ILE A 201 -10.01 -13.61 8.98
N ASN A 202 -9.23 -14.43 8.26
CA ASN A 202 -9.46 -14.65 6.84
C ASN A 202 -10.84 -15.25 6.55
N ALA A 203 -11.20 -16.32 7.28
CA ALA A 203 -12.46 -17.04 7.09
C ALA A 203 -13.67 -16.17 7.41
N SER A 204 -13.62 -15.36 8.47
CA SER A 204 -14.74 -14.51 8.89
C SER A 204 -15.12 -13.45 7.86
N MET A 205 -14.16 -13.03 7.02
CA MET A 205 -14.37 -12.07 5.93
C MET A 205 -14.94 -12.71 4.67
N MET A 206 -14.82 -14.04 4.52
CA MET A 206 -15.15 -14.74 3.27
C MET A 206 -16.56 -14.41 2.75
N PRO A 207 -17.66 -14.53 3.54
CA PRO A 207 -19.01 -14.38 2.98
C PRO A 207 -19.23 -13.02 2.32
N LYS A 208 -18.90 -11.95 3.03
CA LYS A 208 -19.07 -10.56 2.56
C LYS A 208 -18.19 -10.25 1.36
N MET A 209 -16.94 -10.70 1.37
CA MET A 209 -15.99 -10.43 0.28
C MET A 209 -16.32 -11.23 -0.98
N LEU A 210 -16.70 -12.51 -0.84
CA LEU A 210 -17.12 -13.35 -1.96
C LEU A 210 -18.39 -12.83 -2.63
N GLU A 211 -19.38 -12.41 -1.85
CA GLU A 211 -20.62 -11.81 -2.36
C GLU A 211 -20.30 -10.58 -3.23
N THR A 212 -19.55 -9.62 -2.68
CA THR A 212 -19.15 -8.39 -3.38
C THR A 212 -18.39 -8.68 -4.67
N ALA A 213 -17.43 -9.60 -4.62
CA ALA A 213 -16.59 -9.93 -5.76
C ALA A 213 -17.37 -10.66 -6.87
N ASN A 214 -18.24 -11.61 -6.52
CA ASN A 214 -19.04 -12.36 -7.48
C ASN A 214 -20.04 -11.44 -8.21
N MET A 215 -20.69 -10.52 -7.49
CA MET A 215 -21.58 -9.53 -8.11
C MET A 215 -20.83 -8.62 -9.08
N THR A 216 -19.64 -8.16 -8.67
CA THR A 216 -18.80 -7.30 -9.52
C THR A 216 -18.32 -8.06 -10.76
N GLU A 217 -17.82 -9.29 -10.60
CA GLU A 217 -17.37 -10.14 -11.72
C GLU A 217 -18.50 -10.38 -12.72
N LYS A 218 -19.69 -10.74 -12.25
CA LYS A 218 -20.87 -10.96 -13.09
C LYS A 218 -21.20 -9.73 -13.94
N ALA A 219 -21.25 -8.56 -13.32
CA ALA A 219 -21.65 -7.34 -14.02
C ALA A 219 -20.58 -6.84 -15.02
N VAL A 220 -19.29 -7.04 -14.72
CA VAL A 220 -18.20 -6.81 -15.68
C VAL A 220 -18.37 -7.69 -16.92
N ARG A 221 -18.73 -8.97 -16.73
CA ARG A 221 -19.00 -9.90 -17.84
C ARG A 221 -20.23 -9.50 -18.65
N GLU A 222 -21.31 -9.08 -17.99
CA GLU A 222 -22.55 -8.61 -18.66
C GLU A 222 -22.32 -7.35 -19.51
N SER A 223 -21.27 -6.57 -19.21
CA SER A 223 -20.85 -5.40 -20.00
C SER A 223 -20.10 -5.75 -21.29
N GLY A 224 -19.90 -7.03 -21.59
CA GLY A 224 -19.16 -7.51 -22.76
C GLY A 224 -17.63 -7.49 -22.60
N ILE A 225 -17.12 -7.14 -21.42
CA ILE A 225 -15.67 -7.14 -21.12
C ILE A 225 -15.24 -8.59 -20.85
N THR A 226 -14.27 -9.09 -21.63
CA THR A 226 -13.81 -10.48 -21.55
C THR A 226 -12.56 -10.68 -20.69
N VAL A 227 -11.91 -9.61 -20.25
CA VAL A 227 -10.72 -9.71 -19.39
C VAL A 227 -11.08 -10.10 -17.95
N PRO A 228 -10.21 -10.81 -17.22
CA PRO A 228 -10.43 -11.15 -15.82
C PRO A 228 -10.54 -9.91 -14.94
N LEU A 229 -11.42 -9.97 -13.92
CA LEU A 229 -11.48 -8.97 -12.87
C LEU A 229 -10.34 -9.19 -11.86
N MET A 230 -9.55 -8.14 -11.65
CA MET A 230 -8.46 -8.12 -10.70
C MET A 230 -8.85 -7.34 -9.44
N ILE A 231 -8.22 -7.68 -8.31
CA ILE A 231 -8.51 -7.14 -6.99
C ILE A 231 -7.24 -6.54 -6.40
N MET A 232 -7.32 -5.30 -5.91
CA MET A 232 -6.22 -4.64 -5.20
C MET A 232 -5.91 -5.34 -3.87
N ARG A 233 -4.62 -5.57 -3.65
CA ARG A 233 -4.06 -6.16 -2.45
C ARG A 233 -3.56 -5.08 -1.49
N SER A 234 -3.39 -5.48 -0.24
CA SER A 234 -2.91 -4.69 0.89
C SER A 234 -1.43 -4.32 0.82
N ASP A 235 -0.69 -4.89 -0.13
CA ASP A 235 0.74 -4.72 -0.37
C ASP A 235 1.04 -3.90 -1.64
N GLY A 236 0.01 -3.31 -2.27
CA GLY A 236 0.13 -2.43 -3.44
C GLY A 236 0.12 -3.15 -4.80
N GLY A 237 -0.01 -4.48 -4.81
CA GLY A 237 -0.22 -5.27 -6.02
C GLY A 237 -1.70 -5.58 -6.27
N ILE A 238 -1.97 -6.31 -7.35
CA ILE A 238 -3.29 -6.88 -7.66
C ILE A 238 -3.23 -8.41 -7.67
N MET A 239 -4.36 -9.06 -7.45
CA MET A 239 -4.53 -10.52 -7.57
C MET A 239 -5.78 -10.83 -8.38
N ASP A 240 -5.87 -12.05 -8.90
CA ASP A 240 -7.09 -12.51 -9.54
C ASP A 240 -8.19 -12.78 -8.49
N ILE A 241 -9.43 -12.93 -8.96
CA ILE A 241 -10.56 -13.19 -8.07
C ILE A 241 -10.41 -14.53 -7.32
N ASN A 242 -9.75 -15.54 -7.90
CA ASN A 242 -9.61 -16.84 -7.25
C ASN A 242 -8.68 -16.79 -6.04
N GLU A 243 -7.57 -16.06 -6.14
CA GLU A 243 -6.69 -15.79 -5.01
C GLU A 243 -7.38 -14.94 -3.94
N MET A 244 -8.20 -13.96 -4.36
CA MET A 244 -9.03 -13.20 -3.41
C MET A 244 -10.00 -14.11 -2.64
N ARG A 245 -10.66 -15.07 -3.32
CA ARG A 245 -11.57 -16.04 -2.66
C ARG A 245 -10.85 -16.90 -1.61
N ARG A 246 -9.57 -17.21 -1.81
CA ARG A 246 -8.75 -17.97 -0.84
C ARG A 246 -8.27 -17.08 0.31
N ARG A 247 -7.79 -15.88 -0.03
CA ARG A 247 -7.08 -14.97 0.89
C ARG A 247 -7.72 -13.57 0.92
N PRO A 248 -9.03 -13.41 1.25
CA PRO A 248 -9.67 -12.09 1.31
C PRO A 248 -8.99 -11.15 2.32
N ILE A 249 -8.28 -11.69 3.31
CA ILE A 249 -7.45 -10.93 4.26
C ILE A 249 -6.40 -10.04 3.57
N LEU A 250 -5.97 -10.39 2.35
CA LEU A 250 -5.06 -9.57 1.56
C LEU A 250 -5.71 -8.32 0.97
N THR A 251 -7.01 -8.09 1.14
CA THR A 251 -7.70 -6.87 0.67
C THR A 251 -7.83 -5.80 1.76
N MET A 252 -7.36 -6.09 2.99
CA MET A 252 -7.30 -5.11 4.07
C MET A 252 -6.47 -3.89 3.64
N LEU A 253 -6.95 -2.67 3.85
CA LEU A 253 -6.22 -1.45 3.46
C LEU A 253 -5.93 -1.35 1.94
N SER A 254 -6.74 -1.99 1.08
CA SER A 254 -6.53 -1.94 -0.37
C SER A 254 -6.65 -0.53 -0.98
N GLY A 255 -7.45 0.37 -0.39
CA GLY A 255 -7.56 1.77 -0.81
C GLY A 255 -6.23 2.53 -0.69
N PRO A 256 -5.66 2.68 0.52
CA PRO A 256 -4.33 3.27 0.71
C PRO A 256 -3.24 2.57 -0.11
N ALA A 257 -3.35 1.25 -0.29
CA ALA A 257 -2.40 0.52 -1.13
C ALA A 257 -2.48 0.89 -2.61
N ALA A 258 -3.67 1.20 -3.11
CA ALA A 258 -3.84 1.73 -4.44
C ALA A 258 -3.20 3.12 -4.58
N GLY A 259 -3.40 4.03 -3.62
CA GLY A 259 -2.74 5.34 -3.62
C GLY A 259 -1.20 5.24 -3.69
N VAL A 260 -0.63 4.31 -2.94
CA VAL A 260 0.82 4.01 -2.98
C VAL A 260 1.27 3.43 -4.32
N ALA A 261 0.48 2.51 -4.91
CA ALA A 261 0.75 1.98 -6.25
C ALA A 261 0.77 3.10 -7.30
N ALA A 262 -0.14 4.07 -7.20
CA ALA A 262 -0.16 5.25 -8.07
C ALA A 262 1.05 6.15 -7.82
N ALA A 263 1.45 6.37 -6.57
CA ALA A 263 2.64 7.15 -6.26
C ALA A 263 3.90 6.56 -6.91
N LEU A 264 4.03 5.22 -6.90
CA LEU A 264 5.13 4.50 -7.55
C LEU A 264 5.07 4.55 -9.08
N MET A 265 3.89 4.29 -9.66
CA MET A 265 3.76 3.98 -11.09
C MET A 265 3.35 5.19 -11.93
N TYR A 266 2.51 6.07 -11.39
CA TYR A 266 1.99 7.27 -12.05
C TYR A 266 2.80 8.51 -11.69
N ALA A 267 2.97 8.79 -10.39
CA ALA A 267 3.78 9.90 -9.91
C ALA A 267 5.29 9.61 -9.97
N LYS A 268 5.68 8.38 -10.35
CA LYS A 268 7.06 7.92 -10.57
C LYS A 268 7.98 8.18 -9.36
N VAL A 269 7.45 8.02 -8.15
CA VAL A 269 8.18 8.23 -6.89
C VAL A 269 9.09 7.05 -6.59
N SER A 270 10.40 7.29 -6.45
CA SER A 270 11.35 6.26 -6.01
C SER A 270 11.58 6.28 -4.50
N ASP A 271 11.58 7.46 -3.89
CA ASP A 271 11.85 7.67 -2.48
C ASP A 271 11.06 8.89 -2.02
N GLY A 272 10.24 8.72 -0.99
CA GLY A 272 9.38 9.77 -0.48
C GLY A 272 8.39 9.27 0.54
N VAL A 273 7.67 10.21 1.15
CA VAL A 273 6.56 9.92 2.04
C VAL A 273 5.28 10.30 1.32
N PHE A 274 4.41 9.32 1.07
CA PHE A 274 3.14 9.55 0.41
C PHE A 274 2.06 9.83 1.46
N LEU A 275 1.36 10.94 1.29
CA LEU A 275 0.28 11.41 2.13
C LEU A 275 -1.00 11.43 1.29
N GLU A 276 -1.83 10.41 1.46
CA GLU A 276 -3.16 10.38 0.87
C GLU A 276 -4.15 11.11 1.79
N VAL A 277 -4.45 12.35 1.44
CA VAL A 277 -5.29 13.24 2.26
C VAL A 277 -6.72 13.22 1.74
N GLY A 278 -7.60 12.62 2.52
CA GLY A 278 -9.04 12.64 2.31
C GLY A 278 -9.73 13.84 2.97
N GLY A 279 -11.06 13.78 3.05
CA GLY A 279 -11.85 14.77 3.79
C GLY A 279 -11.71 14.63 5.32
N THR A 280 -11.39 13.44 5.81
CA THR A 280 -11.46 13.11 7.25
C THR A 280 -10.10 12.82 7.87
N SER A 281 -9.26 12.15 7.12
CA SER A 281 -8.02 11.55 7.57
C SER A 281 -6.94 11.66 6.48
N THR A 282 -5.70 11.41 6.90
CA THR A 282 -4.54 11.30 6.04
C THR A 282 -3.90 9.94 6.28
N ASP A 283 -3.77 9.15 5.23
CA ASP A 283 -3.02 7.89 5.24
C ASP A 283 -1.58 8.15 4.80
N ILE A 284 -0.63 7.81 5.68
CA ILE A 284 0.80 8.12 5.50
C ILE A 284 1.57 6.82 5.30
N SER A 285 2.39 6.77 4.25
CA SER A 285 3.24 5.62 3.91
C SER A 285 4.60 6.07 3.37
N VAL A 286 5.57 5.15 3.39
CA VAL A 286 6.93 5.41 2.89
C VAL A 286 7.18 4.59 1.63
N ILE A 287 7.78 5.26 0.65
CA ILE A 287 8.40 4.65 -0.52
C ILE A 287 9.91 4.80 -0.37
N LYS A 288 10.64 3.70 -0.53
CA LYS A 288 12.11 3.63 -0.46
C LYS A 288 12.62 2.70 -1.55
N ASN A 289 13.61 3.13 -2.33
CA ASN A 289 14.20 2.35 -3.42
C ASN A 289 13.17 1.82 -4.43
N GLY A 290 12.19 2.64 -4.79
CA GLY A 290 11.11 2.30 -5.72
C GLY A 290 10.14 1.26 -5.20
N ARG A 291 10.06 1.09 -3.87
CA ARG A 291 9.19 0.10 -3.23
C ARG A 291 8.52 0.66 -1.99
N PRO A 292 7.30 0.22 -1.68
CA PRO A 292 6.62 0.67 -0.49
C PRO A 292 7.09 -0.14 0.72
N THR A 293 7.09 0.48 1.90
CA THR A 293 7.44 -0.21 3.15
C THR A 293 6.30 -1.12 3.60
N ILE A 294 6.65 -2.35 3.99
CA ILE A 294 5.69 -3.39 4.39
C ILE A 294 5.98 -3.90 5.81
N ARG A 295 4.92 -4.28 6.52
CA ARG A 295 4.98 -4.84 7.88
C ARG A 295 3.95 -5.95 8.08
N SER A 296 4.04 -6.66 9.20
CA SER A 296 2.97 -7.58 9.60
C SER A 296 1.68 -6.80 9.87
N GLY A 297 0.58 -7.27 9.29
CA GLY A 297 -0.75 -6.74 9.52
C GLY A 297 -1.23 -7.01 10.95
N GLU A 298 -2.16 -6.16 11.39
CA GLU A 298 -2.72 -6.19 12.73
C GLU A 298 -4.22 -5.86 12.68
N VAL A 299 -5.02 -6.57 13.48
CA VAL A 299 -6.45 -6.32 13.65
C VAL A 299 -6.77 -6.38 15.14
N GLY A 300 -7.37 -5.32 15.71
CA GLY A 300 -7.71 -5.26 17.13
C GLY A 300 -6.57 -5.58 18.10
N GLY A 301 -5.34 -5.15 17.80
CA GLY A 301 -4.16 -5.47 18.63
C GLY A 301 -3.54 -6.86 18.34
N HIS A 302 -4.13 -7.64 17.44
CA HIS A 302 -3.67 -8.98 17.12
C HIS A 302 -2.81 -9.02 15.86
N ARG A 303 -1.51 -9.31 16.03
CA ARG A 303 -0.57 -9.53 14.92
C ARG A 303 -0.92 -10.76 14.09
N LEU A 304 -0.76 -10.63 12.77
CA LEU A 304 -1.12 -11.64 11.78
C LEU A 304 0.10 -12.10 10.96
N TYR A 305 -0.03 -13.26 10.31
CA TYR A 305 0.93 -13.76 9.33
C TYR A 305 0.58 -13.35 7.89
N VAL A 306 0.14 -12.11 7.76
CA VAL A 306 -0.08 -11.44 6.48
C VAL A 306 0.73 -10.15 6.52
N ARG A 307 1.39 -9.82 5.41
CA ARG A 307 2.13 -8.57 5.27
C ARG A 307 1.25 -7.56 4.53
N THR A 308 1.22 -6.34 5.03
CA THR A 308 0.51 -5.21 4.44
C THR A 308 1.47 -4.05 4.29
N LEU A 309 1.10 -3.04 3.52
CA LEU A 309 1.76 -1.74 3.59
C LEU A 309 1.77 -1.21 5.03
N ASP A 310 2.87 -0.58 5.44
CA ASP A 310 2.92 0.21 6.67
C ASP A 310 2.26 1.56 6.41
N VAL A 311 0.94 1.59 6.57
CA VAL A 311 0.10 2.78 6.48
C VAL A 311 -0.27 3.22 7.88
N ARG A 312 -0.06 4.50 8.17
CA ARG A 312 -0.43 5.12 9.45
C ARG A 312 -1.44 6.22 9.20
N THR A 313 -2.66 6.02 9.67
CA THR A 313 -3.76 6.97 9.50
C THR A 313 -3.73 8.01 10.62
N VAL A 314 -3.78 9.29 10.24
CA VAL A 314 -3.98 10.41 11.16
C VAL A 314 -5.38 10.99 10.91
N GLY A 315 -6.13 11.28 11.98
CA GLY A 315 -7.45 11.91 11.93
C GLY A 315 -7.40 13.39 11.54
N ILE A 316 -6.70 13.73 10.48
CA ILE A 316 -6.56 15.05 9.89
C ILE A 316 -6.75 14.91 8.39
N GLY A 317 -7.69 15.63 7.82
CA GLY A 317 -7.95 15.70 6.38
C GLY A 317 -8.29 17.13 5.97
N GLY A 318 -8.82 17.32 4.76
CA GLY A 318 -9.26 18.63 4.28
C GLY A 318 -10.49 19.18 5.02
N GLY A 319 -11.31 18.34 5.64
CA GLY A 319 -12.52 18.73 6.36
C GLY A 319 -12.38 18.90 7.86
N SER A 320 -11.16 18.79 8.38
CA SER A 320 -10.93 18.77 9.82
C SER A 320 -11.35 20.07 10.49
N MET A 321 -12.14 19.94 11.55
CA MET A 321 -12.76 21.06 12.25
C MET A 321 -11.86 21.59 13.37
N PRO A 322 -11.75 22.92 13.54
CA PRO A 322 -11.09 23.49 14.69
C PRO A 322 -11.95 23.33 15.93
N ARG A 323 -11.28 23.06 17.04
CA ARG A 323 -11.84 23.13 18.39
C ARG A 323 -11.36 24.41 19.04
N PHE A 324 -12.21 25.02 19.85
CA PHE A 324 -11.91 26.32 20.42
C PHE A 324 -12.39 26.47 21.87
N LYS A 325 -11.70 27.33 22.61
CA LYS A 325 -12.10 27.75 23.95
C LYS A 325 -11.87 29.25 24.12
N GLY A 326 -12.95 29.99 24.35
CA GLY A 326 -12.91 31.45 24.32
C GLY A 326 -12.44 31.95 22.96
N HIS A 327 -11.40 32.79 22.94
CA HIS A 327 -10.85 33.39 21.72
C HIS A 327 -9.63 32.63 21.16
N ARG A 328 -9.51 31.31 21.41
CA ARG A 328 -8.32 30.53 21.01
C ARG A 328 -8.70 29.18 20.38
N ILE A 329 -7.99 28.81 19.32
CA ILE A 329 -8.00 27.44 18.78
C ILE A 329 -7.20 26.55 19.71
N THR A 330 -7.85 25.52 20.25
CA THR A 330 -7.24 24.55 21.18
C THR A 330 -6.73 23.30 20.47
N ASP A 331 -7.41 22.88 19.41
CA ASP A 331 -7.08 21.67 18.66
C ASP A 331 -7.71 21.74 17.25
N VAL A 332 -7.34 20.83 16.35
CA VAL A 332 -7.96 20.64 15.02
C VAL A 332 -8.16 19.15 14.77
N GLY A 333 -9.35 18.76 14.33
CA GLY A 333 -9.77 17.36 14.27
C GLY A 333 -10.00 16.75 15.68
N PRO A 334 -10.17 15.42 15.79
CA PRO A 334 -10.21 14.45 14.70
C PRO A 334 -11.53 14.45 13.90
N ARG A 335 -12.54 15.21 14.36
CA ARG A 335 -13.80 15.32 13.63
C ARG A 335 -13.67 16.25 12.43
N SER A 336 -14.41 15.89 11.40
CA SER A 336 -14.47 16.62 10.13
C SER A 336 -15.91 17.00 9.82
N ALA A 337 -16.09 18.06 9.01
CA ALA A 337 -17.38 18.71 8.79
C ALA A 337 -18.54 17.73 8.47
N HIS A 338 -18.33 16.79 7.54
CA HIS A 338 -19.35 15.80 7.18
C HIS A 338 -19.82 14.89 8.35
N ILE A 339 -18.96 14.56 9.32
CA ILE A 339 -19.32 13.76 10.51
C ILE A 339 -20.22 14.59 11.43
N ALA A 340 -20.03 15.91 11.46
CA ALA A 340 -20.85 16.83 12.22
C ALA A 340 -22.14 17.25 11.48
N GLY A 341 -22.38 16.76 10.26
CA GLY A 341 -23.48 17.23 9.41
C GLY A 341 -23.31 18.67 8.92
N LEU A 342 -22.09 19.20 8.93
CA LEU A 342 -21.78 20.58 8.54
C LEU A 342 -21.16 20.63 7.15
N ARG A 343 -21.39 21.75 6.48
CA ARG A 343 -20.85 22.08 5.15
C ARG A 343 -19.62 22.98 5.27
N TYR A 344 -18.89 23.05 4.16
CA TYR A 344 -17.72 23.88 3.97
C TYR A 344 -18.19 25.23 3.43
N PRO A 345 -17.89 26.35 4.08
CA PRO A 345 -18.19 27.68 3.56
C PRO A 345 -17.65 27.90 2.14
N SER A 346 -16.51 27.30 1.81
CA SER A 346 -15.86 27.44 0.49
C SER A 346 -16.70 26.99 -0.69
N PHE A 347 -17.70 26.13 -0.47
CA PHE A 347 -18.57 25.57 -1.51
C PHE A 347 -20.04 26.04 -1.37
N ALA A 348 -20.28 27.08 -0.57
CA ALA A 348 -21.59 27.70 -0.42
C ALA A 348 -21.74 28.91 -1.36
N GLY A 349 -22.98 29.21 -1.76
CA GLY A 349 -23.27 30.50 -2.39
C GLY A 349 -23.14 31.65 -1.39
N ALA A 350 -22.65 32.82 -1.82
CA ALA A 350 -22.44 33.97 -0.93
C ALA A 350 -23.70 34.41 -0.14
N ALA A 351 -24.89 34.23 -0.73
CA ALA A 351 -26.18 34.51 -0.11
C ALA A 351 -26.56 33.51 1.01
N GLU A 352 -25.89 32.34 1.08
CA GLU A 352 -26.07 31.38 2.18
C GLU A 352 -25.40 31.84 3.47
N LEU A 353 -24.42 32.75 3.38
CA LEU A 353 -23.57 33.15 4.52
C LEU A 353 -23.94 34.52 5.10
N GLU A 354 -25.23 34.78 5.23
CA GLU A 354 -25.76 36.00 5.85
C GLU A 354 -25.88 35.83 7.38
N ASN A 355 -25.72 36.92 8.13
CA ASN A 355 -25.82 36.96 9.60
C ASN A 355 -25.10 35.81 10.33
N PRO A 356 -23.80 35.56 10.06
CA PRO A 356 -23.09 34.44 10.66
C PRO A 356 -22.99 34.58 12.19
N ARG A 357 -23.19 33.47 12.90
CA ARG A 357 -23.07 33.36 14.36
C ARG A 357 -22.17 32.18 14.72
N LEU A 358 -21.30 32.38 15.70
CA LEU A 358 -20.36 31.36 16.17
C LEU A 358 -21.06 30.44 17.18
N HIS A 359 -20.97 29.13 16.95
CA HIS A 359 -21.52 28.10 17.83
C HIS A 359 -20.44 27.07 18.20
N SER A 360 -20.62 26.45 19.35
CA SER A 360 -19.96 25.19 19.70
C SER A 360 -20.92 24.04 19.43
N VAL A 361 -20.41 22.94 18.88
CA VAL A 361 -21.18 21.70 18.68
C VAL A 361 -20.43 20.50 19.24
N GLN A 362 -21.17 19.42 19.46
CA GLN A 362 -20.68 18.09 19.79
C GLN A 362 -21.06 17.16 18.63
N PRO A 363 -20.13 16.83 17.71
CA PRO A 363 -20.46 16.05 16.51
C PRO A 363 -21.02 14.65 16.80
N LYS A 364 -20.50 13.97 17.83
CA LYS A 364 -21.02 12.69 18.34
C LYS A 364 -21.17 12.72 19.86
N LYS A 365 -21.99 11.83 20.42
CA LYS A 365 -22.33 11.75 21.85
C LYS A 365 -21.14 11.78 22.82
N ASP A 366 -20.00 11.24 22.41
CA ASP A 366 -18.79 11.15 23.24
C ASP A 366 -17.70 12.17 22.84
N ASP A 367 -18.00 13.05 21.88
CA ASP A 367 -17.09 14.12 21.48
C ASP A 367 -17.16 15.30 22.47
N PRO A 368 -16.10 16.10 22.61
CA PRO A 368 -16.17 17.35 23.36
C PRO A 368 -17.11 18.36 22.69
N TYR A 369 -17.82 19.16 23.50
CA TYR A 369 -18.70 20.26 23.03
C TYR A 369 -17.90 21.54 22.78
N ASP A 370 -16.85 21.46 21.96
CA ASP A 370 -15.95 22.60 21.69
C ASP A 370 -15.57 22.72 20.21
N TYR A 371 -16.28 22.00 19.32
CA TYR A 371 -16.07 22.12 17.89
C TYR A 371 -16.71 23.38 17.33
N LEU A 372 -15.96 24.09 16.50
CA LEU A 372 -16.41 25.31 15.84
C LEU A 372 -17.49 25.01 14.81
N ALA A 373 -18.63 25.68 14.94
CA ALA A 373 -19.68 25.67 13.93
C ALA A 373 -20.22 27.08 13.71
N ILE A 374 -20.85 27.28 12.55
CA ILE A 374 -21.33 28.57 12.07
C ILE A 374 -22.79 28.39 11.68
N ALA A 375 -23.67 29.11 12.37
CA ALA A 375 -25.07 29.31 11.96
C ALA A 375 -25.17 30.57 11.09
N VAL A 376 -26.14 30.61 10.19
CA VAL A 376 -26.35 31.67 9.20
C VAL A 376 -27.85 31.95 9.05
N ARG A 377 -28.25 33.05 8.39
CA ARG A 377 -29.65 33.37 8.04
C ARG A 377 -30.65 33.35 9.21
N ASP A 378 -30.18 33.69 10.41
CA ASP A 378 -30.96 33.58 11.66
C ASP A 378 -31.46 32.15 11.97
N ASP A 379 -30.90 31.13 11.32
CA ASP A 379 -31.15 29.74 11.62
C ASP A 379 -30.72 29.41 13.05
N SER A 380 -31.53 28.61 13.74
CA SER A 380 -31.22 28.15 15.10
C SER A 380 -30.14 27.05 15.12
N GLN A 381 -29.90 26.37 13.98
CA GLN A 381 -28.98 25.25 13.87
C GLN A 381 -27.75 25.61 13.01
N PRO A 382 -26.53 25.25 13.46
CA PRO A 382 -25.33 25.46 12.67
C PRO A 382 -25.35 24.65 11.37
N THR A 383 -24.91 25.28 10.27
CA THR A 383 -24.88 24.66 8.94
C THR A 383 -23.47 24.52 8.39
N PHE A 384 -22.54 25.36 8.85
CA PHE A 384 -21.19 25.44 8.31
C PHE A 384 -20.11 25.29 9.40
N THR A 385 -18.88 25.00 8.99
CA THR A 385 -17.69 25.07 9.86
C THR A 385 -16.47 25.46 9.03
N PHE A 386 -15.54 26.22 9.61
CA PHE A 386 -14.30 26.59 8.95
C PHE A 386 -13.30 25.44 9.07
N THR A 387 -12.87 24.85 7.97
CA THR A 387 -12.01 23.65 7.96
C THR A 387 -10.56 23.96 7.60
N THR A 388 -9.70 22.94 7.60
CA THR A 388 -8.34 23.00 7.06
C THR A 388 -8.31 23.38 5.57
N THR A 389 -9.33 23.03 4.78
CA THR A 389 -9.47 23.47 3.37
C THR A 389 -9.69 24.98 3.29
N GLU A 390 -10.55 25.56 4.13
CA GLU A 390 -10.72 27.03 4.20
C GLU A 390 -9.41 27.71 4.62
N ALA A 391 -8.73 27.19 5.63
CA ALA A 391 -7.46 27.73 6.12
C ALA A 391 -6.37 27.72 5.02
N ALA A 392 -6.26 26.62 4.27
CA ALA A 392 -5.30 26.51 3.18
C ALA A 392 -5.62 27.41 1.99
N ASN A 393 -6.90 27.55 1.62
CA ASN A 393 -7.32 28.53 0.61
C ASN A 393 -6.99 29.97 1.07
N ALA A 394 -7.22 30.30 2.34
CA ALA A 394 -6.98 31.63 2.89
C ALA A 394 -5.48 32.02 2.88
N LEU A 395 -4.59 31.02 2.87
CA LEU A 395 -3.13 31.20 2.70
C LEU A 395 -2.66 31.07 1.24
N GLY A 396 -3.58 30.84 0.30
CA GLY A 396 -3.26 30.68 -1.13
C GLY A 396 -2.48 29.39 -1.45
N LEU A 397 -2.58 28.37 -0.60
CA LEU A 397 -1.88 27.09 -0.77
C LEU A 397 -2.57 26.19 -1.81
N ILE A 398 -3.90 26.26 -1.89
CA ILE A 398 -4.70 25.48 -2.84
C ILE A 398 -4.59 26.08 -4.24
N LYS A 399 -4.29 25.25 -5.23
CA LYS A 399 -4.04 25.65 -6.63
C LYS A 399 -5.04 25.05 -7.60
N LYS A 400 -5.47 23.81 -7.39
CA LYS A 400 -6.30 23.07 -8.33
C LYS A 400 -7.52 22.42 -7.68
N TYR A 401 -7.35 21.79 -6.52
CA TYR A 401 -8.38 20.91 -5.95
C TYR A 401 -8.96 21.51 -4.66
N GLY A 402 -10.25 21.81 -4.67
CA GLY A 402 -10.92 22.41 -3.52
C GLY A 402 -10.73 23.93 -3.42
N THR A 403 -10.50 24.60 -4.56
CA THR A 403 -10.45 26.07 -4.64
C THR A 403 -11.79 26.67 -4.21
N ALA A 404 -11.73 27.58 -3.23
CA ALA A 404 -12.89 28.31 -2.75
C ALA A 404 -13.21 29.52 -3.63
N ASP A 405 -14.47 29.97 -3.62
CA ASP A 405 -14.79 31.33 -4.08
C ASP A 405 -14.13 32.35 -3.14
N ALA A 406 -13.24 33.19 -3.68
CA ALA A 406 -12.40 34.09 -2.90
C ALA A 406 -13.22 35.15 -2.14
N ALA A 407 -14.31 35.65 -2.73
CA ALA A 407 -15.16 36.65 -2.09
C ALA A 407 -15.91 36.05 -0.89
N THR A 408 -16.49 34.86 -1.08
CA THR A 408 -17.16 34.08 -0.05
C THR A 408 -16.20 33.74 1.10
N LEU A 409 -15.02 33.22 0.78
CA LEU A 409 -14.00 32.89 1.77
C LEU A 409 -13.53 34.11 2.56
N ASN A 410 -13.23 35.22 1.87
CA ASN A 410 -12.79 36.44 2.54
C ASN A 410 -13.86 36.99 3.49
N LYS A 411 -15.13 36.99 3.07
CA LYS A 411 -16.27 37.44 3.90
C LYS A 411 -16.36 36.60 5.19
N ILE A 412 -16.41 35.28 5.05
CA ILE A 412 -16.60 34.40 6.22
C ILE A 412 -15.35 34.35 7.12
N ALA A 413 -14.16 34.32 6.53
CA ALA A 413 -12.90 34.31 7.28
C ALA A 413 -12.71 35.60 8.07
N THR A 414 -12.96 36.76 7.46
CA THR A 414 -12.83 38.07 8.13
C THR A 414 -13.78 38.19 9.32
N TRP A 415 -15.04 37.77 9.15
CA TRP A 415 -16.00 37.74 10.24
C TRP A 415 -15.55 36.78 11.37
N LEU A 416 -15.09 35.58 10.99
CA LEU A 416 -14.71 34.55 11.95
C LEU A 416 -13.52 35.00 12.80
N VAL A 417 -12.44 35.47 12.17
CA VAL A 417 -11.21 35.82 12.90
C VAL A 417 -11.37 37.03 13.82
N ALA A 418 -12.35 37.90 13.56
CA ALA A 418 -12.73 38.97 14.48
C ALA A 418 -13.20 38.41 15.84
N GLN A 419 -13.84 37.23 15.85
CA GLN A 419 -14.25 36.54 17.08
C GLN A 419 -13.07 35.95 17.85
N PHE A 420 -11.87 35.93 17.27
CA PHE A 420 -10.65 35.37 17.88
C PHE A 420 -9.57 36.43 18.12
N ASN A 421 -9.82 37.70 17.76
CA ASN A 421 -8.82 38.77 17.78
C ASN A 421 -7.54 38.40 16.98
N MET A 422 -7.71 37.74 15.84
CA MET A 422 -6.63 37.32 14.95
C MET A 422 -6.82 37.89 13.55
N THR A 423 -5.75 37.90 12.75
CA THR A 423 -5.87 38.09 11.30
C THR A 423 -6.23 36.76 10.63
N VAL A 424 -6.81 36.82 9.42
CA VAL A 424 -7.10 35.63 8.60
C VAL A 424 -5.86 34.75 8.43
N GLN A 425 -4.70 35.38 8.16
CA GLN A 425 -3.43 34.69 8.04
C GLN A 425 -3.05 33.94 9.34
N LYS A 426 -3.00 34.63 10.49
CA LYS A 426 -2.57 34.02 11.75
C LYS A 426 -3.52 32.90 12.22
N PHE A 427 -4.82 33.08 12.03
CA PHE A 427 -5.81 32.06 12.37
C PHE A 427 -5.62 30.80 11.51
N SER A 428 -5.46 30.98 10.20
CA SER A 428 -5.27 29.88 9.24
C SER A 428 -3.94 29.17 9.47
N GLU A 429 -2.84 29.91 9.68
CA GLU A 429 -1.53 29.35 10.05
C GLU A 429 -1.62 28.53 11.34
N ARG A 430 -2.35 29.04 12.36
CA ARG A 430 -2.49 28.32 13.63
C ARG A 430 -3.26 27.01 13.47
N MET A 431 -4.33 27.00 12.68
CA MET A 431 -5.07 25.78 12.38
C MET A 431 -4.20 24.76 11.66
N LEU A 432 -3.54 25.16 10.57
CA LEU A 432 -2.70 24.25 9.79
C LEU A 432 -1.46 23.81 10.57
N GLU A 433 -0.94 24.61 11.48
CA GLU A 433 0.15 24.22 12.37
C GLU A 433 -0.26 23.09 13.32
N ILE A 434 -1.42 23.20 13.98
CA ILE A 434 -1.93 22.13 14.86
C ILE A 434 -2.18 20.85 14.05
N ALA A 435 -2.80 20.97 12.86
CA ALA A 435 -3.06 19.85 11.98
C ALA A 435 -1.77 19.16 11.50
N SER A 436 -0.80 19.95 11.03
CA SER A 436 0.46 19.45 10.48
C SER A 436 1.35 18.82 11.54
N HIS A 437 1.36 19.30 12.79
CA HIS A 437 2.16 18.67 13.86
C HIS A 437 1.82 17.18 14.03
N LYS A 438 0.53 16.82 14.00
CA LYS A 438 0.09 15.42 14.12
C LYS A 438 0.61 14.53 12.99
N ILE A 439 0.78 15.10 11.79
CA ILE A 439 1.33 14.43 10.62
C ILE A 439 2.86 14.35 10.73
N ILE A 440 3.51 15.45 11.10
CA ILE A 440 4.96 15.54 11.28
C ILE A 440 5.46 14.48 12.25
N ASP A 441 4.75 14.23 13.35
CA ASP A 441 5.11 13.21 14.33
C ASP A 441 5.14 11.81 13.70
N VAL A 442 4.18 11.50 12.83
CA VAL A 442 4.14 10.22 12.10
C VAL A 442 5.29 10.13 11.08
N VAL A 443 5.56 11.21 10.33
CA VAL A 443 6.67 11.25 9.38
C VAL A 443 8.01 11.06 10.09
N LYS A 444 8.23 11.71 11.23
CA LYS A 444 9.45 11.53 12.05
C LYS A 444 9.61 10.10 12.54
N ASN A 445 8.52 9.46 12.96
CA ASN A 445 8.55 8.04 13.35
C ASN A 445 8.97 7.14 12.18
N PHE A 446 8.46 7.41 10.98
CA PHE A 446 8.87 6.69 9.77
C PHE A 446 10.35 6.89 9.44
N VAL A 447 10.84 8.13 9.52
CA VAL A 447 12.26 8.45 9.30
C VAL A 447 13.15 7.65 10.24
N ALA A 448 12.82 7.63 11.52
CA ALA A 448 13.59 6.90 12.53
C ALA A 448 13.54 5.38 12.31
N GLU A 449 12.36 4.83 12.06
CA GLU A 449 12.14 3.38 11.93
C GLU A 449 12.81 2.79 10.68
N TYR A 450 12.70 3.48 9.54
CA TYR A 450 13.25 3.01 8.26
C TYR A 450 14.61 3.59 7.91
N LYS A 451 15.24 4.31 8.87
CA LYS A 451 16.53 5.00 8.72
C LYS A 451 16.60 5.81 7.42
N LEU A 452 15.61 6.66 7.19
CA LEU A 452 15.51 7.46 5.97
C LEU A 452 16.42 8.69 6.06
N ASP A 453 17.02 9.08 4.94
CA ASP A 453 17.77 10.34 4.88
C ASP A 453 16.79 11.50 4.70
N GLU A 454 16.51 12.24 5.79
CA GLU A 454 15.60 13.39 5.80
C GLU A 454 15.91 14.41 4.70
N LYS A 455 17.19 14.59 4.33
CA LYS A 455 17.59 15.58 3.31
C LYS A 455 17.21 15.17 1.90
N GLN A 456 16.92 13.89 1.67
CA GLN A 456 16.54 13.33 0.37
C GLN A 456 15.06 12.99 0.27
N LEU A 457 14.31 13.11 1.37
CA LEU A 457 12.88 12.83 1.38
C LEU A 457 12.08 13.96 0.76
N THR A 458 11.02 13.56 0.07
CA THR A 458 10.02 14.46 -0.52
C THR A 458 8.65 14.00 -0.05
N LEU A 459 7.79 14.96 0.33
CA LEU A 459 6.39 14.67 0.62
C LEU A 459 5.58 14.66 -0.69
N VAL A 460 4.81 13.60 -0.89
CA VAL A 460 4.00 13.41 -2.10
C VAL A 460 2.54 13.40 -1.69
N GLY A 461 1.78 14.39 -2.17
CA GLY A 461 0.36 14.50 -1.86
C GLY A 461 -0.52 13.76 -2.86
N GLY A 462 -1.41 12.90 -2.34
CA GLY A 462 -2.52 12.30 -3.06
C GLY A 462 -3.85 12.56 -2.36
N GLY A 463 -4.97 12.33 -3.04
CA GLY A 463 -6.32 12.59 -2.53
C GLY A 463 -6.77 14.04 -2.71
N GLY A 464 -8.09 14.26 -2.68
CA GLY A 464 -8.70 15.58 -2.90
C GLY A 464 -8.36 16.63 -1.84
N GLY A 465 -7.89 16.22 -0.66
CA GLY A 465 -7.45 17.11 0.41
C GLY A 465 -5.95 17.41 0.41
N ALA A 466 -5.18 16.91 -0.57
CA ALA A 466 -3.71 16.96 -0.53
C ALA A 466 -3.18 18.39 -0.41
N GLU A 467 -3.72 19.31 -1.21
CA GLU A 467 -3.32 20.73 -1.22
C GLU A 467 -3.63 21.46 0.08
N ALA A 468 -4.59 20.96 0.88
CA ALA A 468 -4.94 21.58 2.15
C ALA A 468 -3.89 21.34 3.25
N ILE A 469 -3.09 20.28 3.13
CA ILE A 469 -2.26 19.76 4.23
C ILE A 469 -0.79 19.64 3.85
N VAL A 470 -0.49 19.05 2.69
CA VAL A 470 0.88 18.67 2.30
C VAL A 470 1.80 19.89 2.15
N PRO A 471 1.42 20.99 1.47
CA PRO A 471 2.31 22.13 1.27
C PRO A 471 2.75 22.78 2.60
N PHE A 472 1.81 22.95 3.54
CA PHE A 472 2.11 23.56 4.83
C PHE A 472 2.97 22.63 5.70
N THR A 473 2.65 21.33 5.70
CA THR A 473 3.45 20.32 6.40
C THR A 473 4.89 20.30 5.90
N ALA A 474 5.08 20.28 4.57
CA ALA A 474 6.40 20.27 3.94
C ALA A 474 7.22 21.52 4.31
N SER A 475 6.58 22.71 4.31
CA SER A 475 7.21 23.96 4.74
C SER A 475 7.69 23.89 6.19
N LYS A 476 6.87 23.36 7.10
CA LYS A 476 7.24 23.20 8.52
C LYS A 476 8.37 22.20 8.75
N MET A 477 8.52 21.22 7.86
CA MET A 477 9.62 20.23 7.90
C MET A 477 10.84 20.65 7.09
N ASN A 478 10.80 21.77 6.35
CA ASN A 478 11.82 22.17 5.38
C ASN A 478 12.12 21.04 4.36
N MET A 479 11.06 20.37 3.89
CA MET A 479 11.14 19.28 2.91
C MET A 479 10.59 19.72 1.55
N GLY A 480 11.12 19.14 0.47
CA GLY A 480 10.51 19.25 -0.84
C GLY A 480 9.14 18.57 -0.86
N PHE A 481 8.23 19.06 -1.68
CA PHE A 481 6.95 18.40 -1.92
C PHE A 481 6.45 18.59 -3.34
N PHE A 482 5.53 17.72 -3.74
CA PHE A 482 4.65 17.97 -4.87
C PHE A 482 3.31 17.26 -4.65
N ILE A 483 2.29 17.72 -5.37
CA ILE A 483 0.97 17.09 -5.40
C ILE A 483 0.92 16.26 -6.68
N ALA A 484 0.53 14.99 -6.57
CA ALA A 484 0.40 14.13 -7.72
C ALA A 484 -0.60 14.72 -8.72
N GLU A 485 -0.35 14.53 -10.02
CA GLU A 485 -1.35 14.82 -11.03
C GLU A 485 -2.59 13.94 -10.78
N ASP A 486 -3.79 14.48 -11.01
CA ASP A 486 -5.05 13.78 -10.76
C ASP A 486 -5.18 13.23 -9.32
N ALA A 487 -4.63 13.96 -8.35
CA ALA A 487 -4.61 13.58 -6.93
C ALA A 487 -5.99 13.13 -6.40
N GLU A 488 -7.07 13.73 -6.88
CA GLU A 488 -8.44 13.44 -6.46
C GLU A 488 -8.95 12.03 -6.86
N VAL A 489 -8.34 11.40 -7.86
CA VAL A 489 -8.64 10.02 -8.31
C VAL A 489 -7.40 9.13 -8.26
N ILE A 490 -6.37 9.52 -7.50
CA ILE A 490 -5.06 8.86 -7.50
C ILE A 490 -5.15 7.36 -7.16
N SER A 491 -6.03 6.99 -6.25
CA SER A 491 -6.20 5.59 -5.82
C SER A 491 -6.80 4.75 -6.94
N ALA A 492 -7.79 5.25 -7.67
CA ALA A 492 -8.32 4.56 -8.86
C ALA A 492 -7.26 4.42 -9.96
N ILE A 493 -6.36 5.40 -10.14
CA ILE A 493 -5.21 5.29 -11.05
C ILE A 493 -4.27 4.16 -10.59
N GLY A 494 -3.99 4.08 -9.30
CA GLY A 494 -3.17 3.01 -8.72
C GLY A 494 -3.78 1.63 -8.89
N VAL A 495 -5.11 1.52 -8.81
CA VAL A 495 -5.83 0.30 -9.17
C VAL A 495 -5.59 -0.10 -10.62
N ALA A 496 -5.75 0.85 -11.56
CA ALA A 496 -5.54 0.59 -12.99
C ALA A 496 -4.08 0.21 -13.32
N LEU A 497 -3.11 0.71 -12.56
CA LEU A 497 -1.68 0.50 -12.78
C LEU A 497 -1.07 -0.62 -11.94
N GLY A 498 -1.87 -1.27 -11.09
CA GLY A 498 -1.43 -2.35 -10.22
C GLY A 498 -0.75 -3.48 -10.99
N MET A 499 0.32 -4.03 -10.40
CA MET A 499 1.00 -5.21 -10.93
C MET A 499 0.49 -6.46 -10.21
N ILE A 500 0.34 -7.55 -10.95
CA ILE A 500 0.01 -8.85 -10.35
C ILE A 500 1.13 -9.19 -9.39
N GLN A 501 0.80 -9.42 -8.12
CA GLN A 501 1.79 -9.65 -7.08
C GLN A 501 1.39 -10.85 -6.23
N ASP A 502 2.38 -11.63 -5.79
CA ASP A 502 2.21 -12.58 -4.69
C ASP A 502 3.46 -12.65 -3.82
N THR A 503 3.26 -13.02 -2.55
CA THR A 503 4.34 -13.23 -1.60
C THR A 503 4.18 -14.60 -0.95
N ILE A 504 5.25 -15.40 -1.05
CA ILE A 504 5.36 -16.70 -0.41
C ILE A 504 6.38 -16.58 0.71
N GLU A 505 6.00 -16.99 1.91
CA GLU A 505 6.85 -16.94 3.09
C GLU A 505 6.90 -18.33 3.74
N ARG A 506 8.11 -18.83 4.01
CA ARG A 506 8.33 -20.14 4.63
C ARG A 506 9.29 -20.03 5.82
N SER A 507 9.03 -20.82 6.85
CA SER A 507 9.99 -21.03 7.94
C SER A 507 11.11 -21.97 7.48
N MET A 508 12.33 -21.48 7.42
CA MET A 508 13.51 -22.23 6.98
C MET A 508 14.71 -21.87 7.85
N MET A 509 15.35 -22.89 8.43
CA MET A 509 16.62 -22.73 9.12
C MET A 509 17.75 -22.86 8.10
N ASN A 510 18.60 -21.84 7.97
CA ASN A 510 19.78 -21.84 7.09
C ASN A 510 19.46 -22.33 5.66
N PRO A 511 18.65 -21.59 4.88
CA PRO A 511 18.18 -22.03 3.57
C PRO A 511 19.33 -22.30 2.59
N SER A 512 19.27 -23.46 1.93
CA SER A 512 20.21 -23.84 0.88
C SER A 512 19.94 -23.07 -0.42
N GLU A 513 20.88 -23.11 -1.37
CA GLU A 513 20.66 -22.55 -2.71
C GLU A 513 19.43 -23.15 -3.40
N ALA A 514 19.22 -24.46 -3.25
CA ALA A 514 18.05 -25.14 -3.80
C ALA A 514 16.75 -24.62 -3.17
N ASP A 515 16.73 -24.35 -1.86
CA ASP A 515 15.55 -23.79 -1.18
C ASP A 515 15.21 -22.39 -1.73
N ILE A 516 16.22 -21.54 -1.92
CA ILE A 516 16.06 -20.19 -2.50
C ILE A 516 15.50 -20.27 -3.93
N LEU A 517 16.02 -21.18 -4.75
CA LEU A 517 15.54 -21.35 -6.14
C LEU A 517 14.13 -21.94 -6.18
N ASN A 518 13.80 -22.87 -5.28
CA ASN A 518 12.48 -23.49 -5.21
C ASN A 518 11.40 -22.48 -4.82
N ILE A 519 11.62 -21.71 -3.74
CA ILE A 519 10.63 -20.70 -3.30
C ILE A 519 10.50 -19.56 -4.32
N ARG A 520 11.58 -19.19 -5.01
CA ARG A 520 11.54 -18.25 -6.14
C ARG A 520 10.64 -18.77 -7.26
N SER A 521 10.85 -20.03 -7.66
CA SER A 521 10.04 -20.68 -8.70
C SER A 521 8.57 -20.75 -8.31
N GLU A 522 8.27 -21.10 -7.06
CA GLU A 522 6.91 -21.14 -6.53
C GLU A 522 6.21 -19.77 -6.63
N ALA A 523 6.89 -18.69 -6.23
CA ALA A 523 6.35 -17.32 -6.29
C ALA A 523 6.12 -16.87 -7.75
N MET A 524 7.07 -17.16 -8.64
CA MET A 524 6.93 -16.90 -10.08
C MET A 524 5.73 -17.63 -10.68
N GLN A 525 5.55 -18.91 -10.36
CA GLN A 525 4.41 -19.70 -10.83
C GLN A 525 3.08 -19.17 -10.28
N SER A 526 3.07 -18.59 -9.07
CA SER A 526 1.86 -17.98 -8.51
C SER A 526 1.36 -16.81 -9.35
N VAL A 527 2.23 -15.87 -9.69
CA VAL A 527 1.85 -14.70 -10.51
C VAL A 527 1.55 -15.08 -11.97
N LEU A 528 2.23 -16.10 -12.52
CA LEU A 528 1.90 -16.65 -13.85
C LEU A 528 0.46 -17.20 -13.90
N ARG A 529 0.04 -17.96 -12.88
CA ARG A 529 -1.33 -18.49 -12.79
C ARG A 529 -2.39 -17.39 -12.73
N MET A 530 -2.06 -16.25 -12.13
CA MET A 530 -2.94 -15.08 -12.08
C MET A 530 -2.93 -14.24 -13.36
N GLY A 531 -2.13 -14.62 -14.38
CA GLY A 531 -2.11 -13.96 -15.69
C GLY A 531 -0.98 -12.95 -15.90
N ALA A 532 0.08 -12.96 -15.09
CA ALA A 532 1.26 -12.13 -15.36
C ALA A 532 1.99 -12.59 -16.63
N ALA A 533 2.43 -11.64 -17.46
CA ALA A 533 3.28 -11.93 -18.61
C ALA A 533 4.67 -12.40 -18.15
N ALA A 534 5.13 -13.55 -18.65
CA ALA A 534 6.33 -14.23 -18.14
C ALA A 534 7.61 -13.38 -18.18
N ASP A 535 7.77 -12.56 -19.22
CA ASP A 535 8.89 -11.66 -19.43
C ASP A 535 8.85 -10.39 -18.54
N SER A 536 7.69 -10.10 -17.97
CA SER A 536 7.49 -8.96 -17.06
C SER A 536 7.77 -9.30 -15.59
N ILE A 537 7.91 -10.59 -15.25
CA ILE A 537 7.97 -11.02 -13.85
C ILE A 537 9.33 -10.68 -13.23
N ASP A 538 9.29 -10.04 -12.07
CA ASP A 538 10.41 -9.82 -11.18
C ASP A 538 10.16 -10.56 -9.86
N VAL A 539 11.18 -11.27 -9.36
CA VAL A 539 11.09 -12.00 -8.08
C VAL A 539 12.19 -11.54 -7.15
N ARG A 540 11.81 -11.04 -5.97
CA ARG A 540 12.71 -10.67 -4.90
C ARG A 540 12.73 -11.75 -3.83
N ILE A 541 13.91 -12.05 -3.30
CA ILE A 541 14.09 -12.92 -2.15
C ILE A 541 14.66 -12.14 -0.96
N GLU A 542 14.04 -12.31 0.20
CA GLU A 542 14.51 -11.80 1.49
C GLU A 542 14.70 -12.97 2.47
N VAL A 543 15.87 -13.06 3.10
CA VAL A 543 16.22 -14.07 4.09
C VAL A 543 16.37 -13.40 5.44
N ASP A 544 15.39 -13.61 6.33
CA ASP A 544 15.44 -13.16 7.72
C ASP A 544 16.04 -14.27 8.58
N THR A 545 17.37 -14.23 8.76
CA THR A 545 18.10 -15.21 9.56
C THR A 545 17.71 -15.17 11.04
N LYS A 546 17.30 -14.01 11.56
CA LYS A 546 16.88 -13.85 12.97
C LYS A 546 15.56 -14.54 13.25
N ARG A 547 14.63 -14.48 12.29
CA ARG A 547 13.31 -15.12 12.40
C ARG A 547 13.22 -16.46 11.68
N GLN A 548 14.32 -16.93 11.08
CA GLN A 548 14.42 -18.18 10.33
C GLN A 548 13.34 -18.28 9.23
N ARG A 549 13.27 -17.25 8.39
CA ARG A 549 12.24 -17.12 7.34
C ARG A 549 12.86 -16.74 6.01
N VAL A 550 12.28 -17.29 4.95
CA VAL A 550 12.54 -16.87 3.57
C VAL A 550 11.26 -16.35 2.97
N ILE A 551 11.33 -15.17 2.37
CA ILE A 551 10.22 -14.47 1.74
C ILE A 551 10.57 -14.31 0.27
N ALA A 552 9.68 -14.78 -0.61
CA ALA A 552 9.76 -14.58 -2.04
C ALA A 552 8.57 -13.74 -2.50
N THR A 553 8.82 -12.53 -2.98
CA THR A 553 7.79 -11.64 -3.54
C THR A 553 7.97 -11.58 -5.04
N ALA A 554 6.98 -12.08 -5.79
CA ALA A 554 6.94 -12.00 -7.23
C ALA A 554 5.95 -10.93 -7.67
N SER A 555 6.28 -10.15 -8.69
CA SER A 555 5.39 -9.17 -9.31
C SER A 555 5.53 -9.17 -10.83
N GLY A 556 4.46 -8.89 -11.58
CA GLY A 556 4.48 -8.82 -13.05
C GLY A 556 3.29 -8.05 -13.62
N SER A 557 3.41 -7.59 -14.87
CA SER A 557 2.30 -6.92 -15.57
C SER A 557 1.34 -7.93 -16.20
N PRO A 558 0.02 -7.66 -16.24
CA PRO A 558 -0.95 -8.51 -16.93
C PRO A 558 -0.71 -8.63 -18.44
N GLU A 559 -0.16 -7.58 -19.08
CA GLU A 559 0.18 -7.61 -20.51
C GLU A 559 1.69 -7.54 -20.73
N LEU A 560 2.14 -8.00 -21.92
CA LEU A 560 3.48 -7.67 -22.42
C LEU A 560 3.58 -6.16 -22.64
N ARG A 561 4.44 -5.49 -21.88
CA ARG A 561 4.93 -4.17 -22.28
C ARG A 561 5.77 -4.37 -23.53
N GLN A 562 5.24 -4.02 -24.70
CA GLN A 562 6.12 -3.73 -25.83
C GLN A 562 7.00 -2.57 -25.39
N ARG A 563 8.27 -2.84 -25.04
CA ARG A 563 9.29 -1.89 -24.56
C ARG A 563 9.70 -0.85 -25.63
N ALA A 564 8.82 -0.55 -26.56
CA ALA A 564 9.01 0.35 -27.68
C ALA A 564 7.95 1.46 -27.70
N ALA A 565 7.55 1.98 -26.53
CA ALA A 565 6.99 3.32 -26.51
C ALA A 565 8.00 4.26 -27.19
N LYS A 566 7.52 5.29 -27.90
CA LYS A 566 8.34 6.41 -28.39
C LYS A 566 8.89 7.19 -27.18
N ILE A 567 9.82 6.59 -26.45
CA ILE A 567 10.52 7.21 -25.34
C ILE A 567 11.32 8.36 -25.93
N VAL A 568 10.90 9.58 -25.64
CA VAL A 568 11.71 10.77 -25.94
C VAL A 568 12.83 10.77 -24.91
N ALA A 569 13.97 10.21 -25.29
CA ALA A 569 15.13 10.17 -24.42
C ALA A 569 15.59 11.60 -24.11
N LEU A 570 15.74 11.92 -22.82
CA LEU A 570 16.32 13.18 -22.42
C LEU A 570 17.79 13.24 -22.84
N PRO A 571 18.27 14.42 -23.27
CA PRO A 571 19.69 14.68 -23.48
C PRO A 571 20.55 14.34 -22.24
N SER A 572 21.77 13.85 -22.45
CA SER A 572 22.65 13.37 -21.37
C SER A 572 23.02 14.45 -20.34
N ASP A 573 23.06 15.71 -20.74
CA ASP A 573 23.25 16.88 -19.87
C ASP A 573 22.07 17.07 -18.91
N GLN A 574 20.83 16.89 -19.39
CA GLN A 574 19.64 16.95 -18.53
C GLN A 574 19.62 15.79 -17.52
N LEU A 575 19.96 14.57 -17.96
CA LEU A 575 20.09 13.42 -17.06
C LEU A 575 21.17 13.64 -15.99
N THR A 576 22.28 14.26 -16.37
CA THR A 576 23.36 14.63 -15.44
C THR A 576 22.89 15.66 -14.42
N SER A 577 22.13 16.68 -14.82
CA SER A 577 21.57 17.68 -13.89
C SER A 577 20.51 17.09 -12.95
N ILE A 578 19.68 16.14 -13.43
CA ILE A 578 18.76 15.38 -12.57
C ILE A 578 19.56 14.60 -11.52
N ALA A 579 20.62 13.90 -11.93
CA ALA A 579 21.51 13.18 -11.02
C ALA A 579 22.17 14.10 -10.00
N ALA A 580 22.75 15.23 -10.44
CA ALA A 580 23.42 16.21 -9.59
C ALA A 580 22.49 16.74 -8.50
N ARG A 581 21.31 17.25 -8.89
CA ARG A 581 20.29 17.74 -7.96
C ARG A 581 19.86 16.67 -6.96
N SER A 582 19.64 15.43 -7.41
CA SER A 582 19.24 14.33 -6.52
C SER A 582 20.36 13.85 -5.59
N CYS A 583 21.61 13.92 -6.01
CA CYS A 583 22.78 13.71 -5.17
C CYS A 583 23.09 14.93 -4.27
N GLY A 584 22.34 16.03 -4.42
CA GLY A 584 22.58 17.36 -3.83
C GLY A 584 23.92 17.99 -4.24
N ALA A 585 24.55 17.48 -5.28
CA ALA A 585 25.85 17.92 -5.78
C ALA A 585 25.67 19.10 -6.74
N VAL A 586 26.73 19.87 -6.97
CA VAL A 586 26.70 20.94 -7.99
C VAL A 586 26.70 20.31 -9.39
N ASP A 587 26.04 20.97 -10.36
CA ASP A 587 26.10 20.55 -11.76
C ASP A 587 27.58 20.46 -12.22
N GLY A 588 27.97 19.29 -12.74
CA GLY A 588 29.35 18.98 -13.12
C GLY A 588 30.15 18.13 -12.12
N GLU A 589 29.67 17.94 -10.89
CA GLU A 589 30.29 17.04 -9.89
C GLU A 589 29.78 15.60 -9.96
N THR A 590 28.82 15.33 -10.85
CA THR A 590 28.33 13.98 -11.15
C THR A 590 28.83 13.51 -12.51
N ARG A 591 29.18 12.22 -12.61
CA ARG A 591 29.60 11.57 -13.85
C ARG A 591 28.85 10.27 -14.08
N CYS A 592 28.64 9.92 -15.35
CA CYS A 592 28.16 8.58 -15.72
C CYS A 592 29.29 7.57 -15.49
N VAL A 593 29.06 6.57 -14.64
CA VAL A 593 30.04 5.53 -14.25
C VAL A 593 29.69 4.15 -14.79
N GLY A 594 28.54 4.02 -15.44
CA GLY A 594 28.13 2.81 -16.13
C GLY A 594 26.80 3.03 -16.86
N GLU A 595 26.59 2.29 -17.95
CA GLU A 595 25.34 2.33 -18.70
C GLU A 595 25.01 0.96 -19.28
N THR A 596 23.72 0.68 -19.39
CA THR A 596 23.15 -0.37 -20.24
C THR A 596 22.42 0.28 -21.40
N GLU A 597 21.77 -0.52 -22.24
CA GLU A 597 20.90 0.03 -23.28
C GLU A 597 19.84 0.99 -22.69
N PHE A 598 19.23 0.65 -21.56
CA PHE A 598 18.04 1.37 -21.07
C PHE A 598 18.29 2.24 -19.83
N LEU A 599 19.39 2.04 -19.10
CA LEU A 599 19.65 2.68 -17.81
C LEU A 599 21.06 3.27 -17.76
N LYS A 600 21.19 4.43 -17.11
CA LYS A 600 22.46 5.10 -16.85
C LYS A 600 22.70 5.22 -15.36
N VAL A 601 23.95 5.07 -14.96
CA VAL A 601 24.40 5.13 -13.56
C VAL A 601 25.25 6.38 -13.38
N TYR A 602 24.74 7.33 -12.60
CA TYR A 602 25.44 8.56 -12.27
C TYR A 602 25.93 8.54 -10.83
N GLN A 603 27.16 8.98 -10.61
CA GLN A 603 27.77 9.02 -9.28
C GLN A 603 28.45 10.37 -9.04
N ALA A 604 28.30 10.89 -7.83
CA ALA A 604 29.09 12.00 -7.31
C ALA A 604 30.09 11.51 -6.25
N GLU A 605 31.13 12.29 -5.99
CA GLU A 605 32.03 12.09 -4.86
C GLU A 605 31.87 13.23 -3.86
N ARG A 606 31.60 12.89 -2.59
CA ARG A 606 31.43 13.85 -1.51
C ARG A 606 32.41 13.58 -0.40
N VAL A 607 33.26 14.56 -0.10
CA VAL A 607 34.14 14.51 1.06
C VAL A 607 33.39 15.06 2.28
N GLU A 608 32.94 14.17 3.16
CA GLU A 608 32.43 14.51 4.48
C GLU A 608 33.58 14.73 5.45
N ARG A 609 33.57 15.88 6.13
CA ARG A 609 34.52 16.21 7.20
C ARG A 609 33.85 15.97 8.55
N ARG A 610 34.39 15.06 9.35
CA ARG A 610 33.95 14.77 10.74
C ARG A 610 35.04 15.21 11.73
N LEU A 611 34.66 15.44 12.99
CA LEU A 611 35.54 15.96 14.06
C LEU A 611 36.36 17.18 13.63
N PHE A 612 35.71 18.33 13.44
CA PHE A 612 36.38 19.62 13.13
C PHE A 612 37.33 19.59 11.92
N GLY A 613 37.14 18.66 10.98
CA GLY A 613 37.94 18.56 9.74
C GLY A 613 39.11 17.59 9.79
N VAL A 614 39.33 16.89 10.90
CA VAL A 614 40.45 15.95 11.07
C VAL A 614 40.19 14.61 10.37
N LEU A 615 38.95 14.10 10.43
CA LEU A 615 38.57 12.90 9.67
C LEU A 615 37.85 13.28 8.39
N LYS A 616 38.37 12.78 7.26
CA LYS A 616 37.72 12.84 5.95
C LYS A 616 37.15 11.46 5.64
N SER A 617 35.86 11.40 5.34
CA SER A 617 35.23 10.23 4.73
C SER A 617 34.74 10.63 3.34
N THR A 618 34.95 9.79 2.34
CA THR A 618 34.40 10.03 1.00
C THR A 618 33.19 9.15 0.81
N ARG A 619 32.01 9.76 0.66
CA ARG A 619 30.78 9.08 0.24
C ARG A 619 30.60 9.20 -1.26
N ARG A 620 30.04 8.16 -1.87
CA ARG A 620 29.79 8.08 -3.31
C ARG A 620 28.30 7.91 -3.60
N PRO A 621 27.48 8.97 -3.41
CA PRO A 621 26.07 8.90 -3.72
C PRO A 621 25.86 8.62 -5.22
N LEU A 622 24.91 7.73 -5.50
CA LEU A 622 24.68 7.19 -6.83
C LEU A 622 23.20 7.17 -7.18
N ARG A 623 22.89 7.46 -8.45
CA ARG A 623 21.54 7.43 -9.02
C ARG A 623 21.53 6.55 -10.27
N VAL A 624 20.58 5.63 -10.33
CA VAL A 624 20.24 4.91 -11.56
C VAL A 624 19.08 5.63 -12.20
N ILE A 625 19.24 6.07 -13.45
CA ILE A 625 18.28 6.91 -14.16
C ILE A 625 17.93 6.25 -15.49
N ASP A 626 16.66 6.23 -15.84
CA ASP A 626 16.21 5.77 -17.16
C ASP A 626 16.33 6.87 -18.23
N ARG A 627 15.97 6.52 -19.48
CA ARG A 627 16.05 7.45 -20.62
C ARG A 627 15.10 8.65 -20.49
N GLU A 628 14.05 8.58 -19.67
CA GLU A 628 13.09 9.67 -19.45
C GLU A 628 13.52 10.61 -18.31
N GLY A 629 14.61 10.31 -17.61
CA GLY A 629 15.05 11.09 -16.44
C GLY A 629 14.44 10.63 -15.12
N VAL A 630 13.75 9.49 -15.09
CA VAL A 630 13.19 8.95 -13.85
C VAL A 630 14.29 8.25 -13.06
N ILE A 631 14.45 8.66 -11.81
CA ILE A 631 15.39 8.00 -10.89
C ILE A 631 14.77 6.68 -10.44
N ARG A 632 15.41 5.57 -10.79
CA ARG A 632 14.94 4.20 -10.50
C ARG A 632 15.53 3.62 -9.22
N LEU A 633 16.71 4.10 -8.81
CA LEU A 633 17.38 3.67 -7.58
C LEU A 633 18.26 4.80 -7.03
N LYS A 634 18.23 4.99 -5.71
CA LYS A 634 19.08 5.92 -4.98
C LYS A 634 19.93 5.16 -3.98
N LEU A 635 21.26 5.28 -4.07
CA LEU A 635 22.18 4.75 -3.07
C LEU A 635 22.96 5.92 -2.46
N ALA A 636 23.08 5.92 -1.12
CA ALA A 636 23.78 6.97 -0.40
C ALA A 636 25.30 6.84 -0.52
N ASP A 637 25.81 5.62 -0.59
CA ASP A 637 27.22 5.30 -0.82
C ASP A 637 27.35 3.92 -1.48
N ALA A 638 27.84 3.87 -2.72
CA ALA A 638 27.95 2.62 -3.46
C ALA A 638 29.18 2.55 -4.36
N PHE A 639 29.65 1.34 -4.60
CA PHE A 639 30.71 0.99 -5.54
C PHE A 639 30.10 0.42 -6.81
N VAL A 640 30.73 0.70 -7.95
CA VAL A 640 30.23 0.32 -9.28
C VAL A 640 31.25 -0.56 -9.97
N HIS A 641 30.79 -1.68 -10.53
CA HIS A 641 31.58 -2.55 -11.37
C HIS A 641 30.81 -2.93 -12.63
N SER A 642 31.28 -2.44 -13.78
CA SER A 642 30.72 -2.75 -15.08
C SER A 642 31.54 -3.83 -15.77
N SER A 643 30.90 -4.87 -16.28
CA SER A 643 31.54 -5.92 -17.09
C SER A 643 30.52 -6.65 -17.98
N PRO A 644 30.97 -7.39 -19.00
CA PRO A 644 30.08 -8.30 -19.72
C PRO A 644 29.43 -9.31 -18.77
N VAL A 645 28.19 -9.70 -19.05
CA VAL A 645 27.39 -10.66 -18.26
C VAL A 645 28.19 -11.91 -17.89
N LEU A 646 29.02 -12.44 -18.81
CA LEU A 646 29.85 -13.63 -18.56
C LEU A 646 30.85 -13.46 -17.40
N ASN A 647 31.37 -12.24 -17.20
CA ASN A 647 32.41 -11.94 -16.22
C ASN A 647 31.87 -11.35 -14.92
N LEU A 648 30.61 -10.93 -14.91
CA LEU A 648 29.98 -10.25 -13.77
C LEU A 648 30.00 -11.08 -12.47
N PRO A 649 29.71 -12.41 -12.47
CA PRO A 649 29.73 -13.19 -11.23
C PRO A 649 31.09 -13.19 -10.52
N SER A 650 32.18 -13.30 -11.27
CA SER A 650 33.55 -13.30 -10.73
C SER A 650 33.99 -11.91 -10.25
N GLY A 651 33.52 -10.85 -10.91
CA GLY A 651 33.70 -9.46 -10.45
C GLY A 651 32.95 -9.18 -9.15
N LEU A 652 31.67 -9.56 -9.11
CA LEU A 652 30.82 -9.38 -7.94
C LEU A 652 31.33 -10.18 -6.74
N ALA A 653 31.77 -11.43 -6.93
CA ALA A 653 32.29 -12.27 -5.85
C ALA A 653 33.43 -11.57 -5.09
N ARG A 654 34.34 -10.90 -5.80
CA ARG A 654 35.45 -10.14 -5.21
C ARG A 654 34.98 -8.92 -4.43
N LEU A 655 34.01 -8.18 -4.97
CA LEU A 655 33.45 -7.02 -4.28
C LEU A 655 32.70 -7.42 -3.01
N ILE A 656 31.94 -8.51 -3.05
CA ILE A 656 31.26 -9.03 -1.87
C ILE A 656 32.29 -9.36 -0.79
N ASP A 657 33.39 -10.04 -1.13
CA ASP A 657 34.44 -10.37 -0.16
C ASP A 657 35.08 -9.10 0.43
N GLU A 658 35.34 -8.09 -0.40
CA GLU A 658 35.93 -6.81 0.02
C GLU A 658 35.02 -5.99 0.94
N PHE A 659 33.71 -6.00 0.67
CA PHE A 659 32.73 -5.15 1.36
C PHE A 659 31.93 -5.88 2.45
N THR A 660 32.15 -7.18 2.65
CA THR A 660 31.57 -7.91 3.78
C THR A 660 32.20 -7.44 5.08
N MET A 661 31.35 -7.04 6.03
CA MET A 661 31.79 -6.65 7.37
C MET A 661 31.69 -7.83 8.32
N TYR A 662 32.77 -8.21 8.98
CA TYR A 662 32.76 -9.30 9.95
C TYR A 662 32.59 -8.75 11.37
N GLY A 663 31.64 -9.31 12.10
CA GLY A 663 31.44 -9.02 13.52
C GLY A 663 31.04 -10.29 14.29
N ASP A 664 30.64 -10.11 15.55
CA ASP A 664 30.35 -11.22 16.47
C ASP A 664 29.19 -12.13 16.03
N ALA A 665 28.32 -11.63 15.16
CA ALA A 665 27.18 -12.35 14.59
C ALA A 665 27.46 -12.96 13.19
N GLY A 666 28.72 -12.94 12.73
CA GLY A 666 29.14 -13.40 11.40
C GLY A 666 29.39 -12.27 10.39
N GLY A 667 29.46 -12.63 9.11
CA GLY A 667 29.68 -11.68 8.01
C GLY A 667 28.39 -10.99 7.56
N LEU A 668 28.30 -9.69 7.77
CA LEU A 668 27.26 -8.82 7.23
C LEU A 668 27.57 -8.51 5.76
N GLN A 669 26.79 -9.14 4.87
CA GLN A 669 26.92 -8.96 3.42
C GLN A 669 26.49 -7.54 3.00
N PRO A 670 27.17 -6.93 2.01
CA PRO A 670 26.77 -5.64 1.47
C PRO A 670 25.41 -5.74 0.74
N ASP A 671 24.76 -4.60 0.53
CA ASP A 671 23.61 -4.51 -0.37
C ASP A 671 24.10 -4.60 -1.81
N VAL A 672 23.53 -5.53 -2.59
CA VAL A 672 23.94 -5.80 -3.97
C VAL A 672 22.76 -5.55 -4.92
N PHE A 673 22.98 -4.74 -5.94
CA PHE A 673 22.04 -4.52 -7.04
C PHE A 673 22.72 -4.76 -8.38
N ILE A 674 22.05 -5.44 -9.30
CA ILE A 674 22.56 -5.71 -10.65
C ILE A 674 21.70 -5.02 -11.68
N ILE A 675 22.33 -4.31 -12.59
CA ILE A 675 21.68 -3.66 -13.72
C ILE A 675 22.08 -4.40 -14.99
N VAL A 676 21.09 -4.91 -15.71
CA VAL A 676 21.28 -5.58 -17.01
C VAL A 676 20.09 -5.27 -17.89
N SER A 677 20.34 -4.93 -19.16
CA SER A 677 19.31 -4.35 -20.04
C SER A 677 18.54 -3.22 -19.33
N GLY A 678 17.21 -3.27 -19.26
CA GLY A 678 16.37 -2.33 -18.50
C GLY A 678 15.90 -2.83 -17.14
N ARG A 679 16.57 -3.81 -16.53
CA ARG A 679 16.19 -4.38 -15.22
C ARG A 679 17.19 -4.01 -14.13
N ILE A 680 16.67 -3.82 -12.92
CA ILE A 680 17.45 -3.67 -11.68
C ILE A 680 17.08 -4.86 -10.79
N ILE A 681 18.00 -5.81 -10.65
CA ILE A 681 17.85 -6.99 -9.82
C ILE A 681 18.39 -6.65 -8.43
N ASP A 682 17.55 -6.77 -7.40
CA ASP A 682 17.94 -6.54 -6.02
C ASP A 682 18.27 -7.86 -5.32
N LEU A 683 19.54 -8.01 -4.93
CA LEU A 683 20.08 -9.18 -4.23
C LEU A 683 20.42 -8.88 -2.75
N SER A 684 20.10 -7.68 -2.25
CA SER A 684 20.40 -7.22 -0.88
C SER A 684 19.74 -8.05 0.24
N GLY A 685 18.65 -8.73 -0.10
CA GLY A 685 17.86 -9.54 0.81
C GLY A 685 18.47 -10.91 1.13
N LEU A 686 19.51 -11.34 0.42
CA LEU A 686 20.13 -12.65 0.64
C LEU A 686 21.14 -12.63 1.78
N ALA A 687 21.28 -13.77 2.47
CA ALA A 687 22.08 -13.87 3.69
C ALA A 687 23.56 -14.18 3.43
N GLY A 688 23.89 -14.81 2.30
CA GLY A 688 25.24 -15.26 2.00
C GLY A 688 25.65 -15.10 0.55
N LYS A 689 26.97 -15.00 0.33
CA LYS A 689 27.60 -14.85 -0.98
C LYS A 689 27.17 -15.92 -1.99
N GLU A 690 27.16 -17.19 -1.60
CA GLU A 690 26.78 -18.29 -2.49
C GLU A 690 25.34 -18.16 -2.98
N GLN A 691 24.40 -17.78 -2.10
CA GLN A 691 23.02 -17.51 -2.48
C GLN A 691 22.92 -16.35 -3.49
N VAL A 692 23.70 -15.27 -3.27
CA VAL A 692 23.76 -14.12 -4.18
C VAL A 692 24.26 -14.57 -5.56
N LEU A 693 25.32 -15.36 -5.62
CA LEU A 693 25.89 -15.84 -6.88
C LEU A 693 24.98 -16.86 -7.58
N ALA A 694 24.31 -17.74 -6.84
CA ALA A 694 23.36 -18.71 -7.39
C ALA A 694 22.15 -18.02 -8.04
N LEU A 695 21.56 -17.04 -7.32
CA LEU A 695 20.44 -16.26 -7.86
C LEU A 695 20.90 -15.40 -9.05
N LEU A 696 22.07 -14.77 -8.97
CA LEU A 696 22.63 -14.00 -10.07
C LEU A 696 22.77 -14.82 -11.36
N ARG A 697 23.37 -16.02 -11.27
CA ARG A 697 23.53 -16.90 -12.44
C ARG A 697 22.19 -17.25 -13.07
N THR A 698 21.18 -17.48 -12.25
CA THR A 698 19.81 -17.78 -12.70
C THR A 698 19.17 -16.59 -13.40
N GLU A 699 19.33 -15.37 -12.88
CA GLU A 699 18.79 -14.17 -13.54
C GLU A 699 19.52 -13.86 -14.86
N LEU A 700 20.83 -14.12 -14.92
CA LEU A 700 21.64 -13.81 -16.10
C LEU A 700 21.55 -14.84 -17.24
N GLN A 701 20.94 -16.00 -17.02
CA GLN A 701 20.93 -17.13 -17.98
C GLN A 701 20.32 -16.78 -19.35
N ASN A 702 19.40 -15.81 -19.39
CA ASN A 702 18.68 -15.40 -20.60
C ASN A 702 19.31 -14.21 -21.33
N TYR A 703 20.43 -13.68 -20.83
CA TYR A 703 21.12 -12.54 -21.45
C TYR A 703 22.34 -13.00 -22.25
N SER A 704 22.72 -12.22 -23.25
CA SER A 704 23.95 -12.50 -24.00
C SER A 704 25.16 -12.33 -23.10
N GLY A 705 26.11 -13.27 -23.16
CA GLY A 705 27.35 -13.19 -22.38
C GLY A 705 28.20 -11.94 -22.67
N SER A 706 28.02 -11.32 -23.84
CA SER A 706 28.69 -10.08 -24.24
C SER A 706 27.93 -8.81 -23.86
N GLU A 707 26.67 -8.92 -23.41
CA GLU A 707 25.88 -7.77 -22.97
C GLU A 707 26.51 -7.13 -21.74
N ASN A 708 26.50 -5.79 -21.67
CA ASN A 708 27.07 -5.09 -20.52
C ASN A 708 26.11 -5.15 -19.33
N ALA A 709 26.65 -5.49 -18.15
CA ALA A 709 25.93 -5.48 -16.89
C ALA A 709 26.74 -4.72 -15.83
N ILE A 710 26.04 -4.16 -14.84
CA ILE A 710 26.62 -3.29 -13.82
C ILE A 710 26.24 -3.84 -12.45
N ALA A 711 27.24 -4.14 -11.62
CA ALA A 711 27.06 -4.44 -10.21
C ALA A 711 27.22 -3.17 -9.37
N LEU A 712 26.24 -2.90 -8.52
CA LEU A 712 26.27 -1.87 -7.50
C LEU A 712 26.37 -2.54 -6.13
N VAL A 713 27.38 -2.16 -5.35
CA VAL A 713 27.63 -2.72 -4.02
C VAL A 713 27.65 -1.58 -3.00
N SER A 714 26.71 -1.59 -2.07
CA SER A 714 26.59 -0.57 -1.01
C SER A 714 26.87 -1.21 0.36
N LYS A 715 27.64 -0.53 1.21
CA LYS A 715 27.90 -1.02 2.56
C LYS A 715 26.62 -0.93 3.40
N LYS A 716 26.28 -1.97 4.15
CA LYS A 716 25.19 -1.90 5.14
C LYS A 716 25.64 -1.02 6.31
N GLU A 717 24.88 0.04 6.60
CA GLU A 717 25.11 0.98 7.71
C GLU A 717 24.39 0.61 9.02
#